data_AF-A0A8J3UN15-F1
#
_entry.id   AF-A0A8J3UN15-F1
#
_cell.length_a   1.000
_cell.length_b   1.000
_cell.length_c   1.000
_cell.angle_alpha   90.00
_cell.angle_beta   90.00
_cell.angle_gamma   90.00
#
_symmetry.space_group_name_H-M   'P 1'
#
loop_
_entity.id
_entity.type
_entity.pdbx_description
1 polymer ?
#
loop_
_entity_poly.entity_id
_entity_poly.type
_entity_poly.pdbx_seq_one_letter_code
_entity_poly.pdbx_strand_id
1 'polypeptide(L)'
;MLVYARSRSRSLVMVAILCLVASALVAPGRQASAAQTIGYPTFSGPAVPAPPVAYNTGNMMQAIYDSESAGTNFWIDRLLSRSGSDPSDADGGILMTRGRALFMKTHNPGTLGFAGNVAYIESISNQSAFTVAITPGTFTEQVSQRWQAPSYFKSVHTSGAVRVEQTKFITQNNVAVANFSITNTGTSATTLQLRATSPYATSGSGNELTGSRSAFNNLTTLSPRLSGDGFTVTSGGLNRSVTVAAGATVTAKVVMGFVTNEIPESLTEYNAYKGYTNATAFATHVRAYNLWWAQNIPYFDSPEPAIKKNYYYRWWLMRFNNLDANLPGQTYQFPTSVEGALGYNNAIVLTQPMHIDDLKYLRTPLYAYGDWLSVGQVSKGGRFLDNPGDPANWSNSYTQYIGEAAWRSYQIHGGQPGIAANLAKYAEGDAKGQLSFYDHDNNGLIEYDWGALTGNDADAVSFHWRSGNLDRTESAYVYSGALAAAQAYDAIGNTTKAAEMRTLATRVQNAVVNVLWNPTARVLQHRHVSTNTLDPWKEINNFYPYAVGLMPNTATYREALRLFTDPAEYPVFPFYTANQKDKAAAAAAGNPGSNNFSTINSTVQFRLFSSALRNYPSSYITTDDYKKLLYWNTWAQYVGGNTQWPDANEFWANWNGSSITYRSWIHHNILGSSNWTLIEDVAGLRPRNDNRVELSPINIGWSNFAVNNIRYRNADLSIVWDDPADGVVKYPGVPQGYSIYINGTRAATVNQLVPFVWNPDTGAVTFSGTAGTVAFSTAIAGLRSPQQVVQSDARVVDELAKAGVDLTANLTNLAQGATVSASYTGGGTSTGGAVDGYPVNEPYWGAGGSPNAQDWYEVNFGSAKTLDEVRLYFKDSRPASATYRPPSAYQIQYLNGSTWTNAAAQVKTPSTPQGNYNVVRFTPVSAQRVRVLMTNASGAKSGLTEIKIYNR
;
A
#
# COMPACT_ATOMS: atom_id res chain seq x y z
N MET A 1 46.34 64.93 -77.04
CA MET A 1 44.96 64.87 -77.58
C MET A 1 44.11 64.14 -76.55
N LEU A 2 43.19 64.82 -75.83
CA LEU A 2 41.74 64.87 -76.11
C LEU A 2 41.13 63.43 -76.04
N VAL A 3 40.13 63.02 -75.25
CA VAL A 3 39.08 63.63 -74.40
C VAL A 3 38.47 62.52 -73.50
N TYR A 4 38.09 62.89 -72.27
CA TYR A 4 37.06 62.39 -71.33
C TYR A 4 36.41 60.99 -71.45
N ALA A 5 36.37 60.27 -70.32
CA ALA A 5 35.11 60.02 -69.56
C ALA A 5 35.42 59.55 -68.12
N ARG A 6 34.48 59.83 -67.19
CA ARG A 6 34.68 60.04 -65.74
C ARG A 6 34.70 58.78 -64.85
N SER A 7 35.32 59.01 -63.69
CA SER A 7 35.47 58.25 -62.44
C SER A 7 34.24 57.51 -61.87
N ARG A 8 34.43 56.32 -61.27
CA ARG A 8 34.60 56.05 -59.81
C ARG A 8 34.38 54.55 -59.49
N SER A 9 35.12 54.09 -58.47
CA SER A 9 34.83 52.90 -57.64
C SER A 9 35.15 51.51 -58.20
N ARG A 10 36.42 51.10 -58.02
CA ARG A 10 36.80 49.69 -57.86
C ARG A 10 36.49 49.23 -56.43
N SER A 11 36.20 47.93 -56.28
CA SER A 11 36.09 47.13 -55.05
C SER A 11 34.67 46.88 -54.54
N LEU A 12 33.95 45.95 -55.17
CA LEU A 12 32.74 45.34 -54.58
C LEU A 12 32.26 44.08 -55.32
N VAL A 13 33.13 43.08 -55.58
CA VAL A 13 32.66 41.77 -56.11
C VAL A 13 33.40 40.56 -55.50
N MET A 14 34.26 40.72 -54.50
CA MET A 14 35.02 39.59 -53.92
C MET A 14 34.87 39.47 -52.39
N VAL A 15 33.69 39.79 -51.85
CA VAL A 15 33.33 39.55 -50.43
C VAL A 15 31.98 38.83 -50.26
N ALA A 16 31.19 38.66 -51.32
CA ALA A 16 29.84 38.10 -51.21
C ALA A 16 29.73 36.56 -51.34
N ILE A 17 30.81 35.85 -51.70
CA ILE A 17 30.77 34.38 -51.89
C ILE A 17 31.46 33.59 -50.77
N LEU A 18 32.24 34.24 -49.89
CA LEU A 18 32.78 33.56 -48.69
C LEU A 18 31.84 33.60 -47.46
N CYS A 19 30.74 34.37 -47.50
CA CYS A 19 29.78 34.45 -46.38
C CYS A 19 28.56 33.53 -46.52
N LEU A 20 28.49 32.67 -47.56
CA LEU A 20 27.35 31.77 -47.81
C LEU A 20 27.67 30.27 -47.65
N VAL A 21 28.93 29.91 -47.35
CA VAL A 21 29.32 28.51 -47.04
C VAL A 21 29.74 28.34 -45.57
N ALA A 22 29.84 29.43 -44.80
CA ALA A 22 30.11 29.39 -43.35
C ALA A 22 28.83 29.36 -42.47
N SER A 23 27.64 29.37 -43.08
CA SER A 23 26.35 29.49 -42.37
C SER A 23 25.60 28.16 -42.22
N ALA A 24 26.20 27.03 -42.62
CA ALA A 24 25.57 25.70 -42.61
C ALA A 24 26.24 24.69 -41.65
N LEU A 25 27.12 25.13 -40.75
CA LEU A 25 27.72 24.32 -39.68
C LEU A 25 27.64 25.06 -38.35
N VAL A 26 26.46 25.58 -38.00
CA VAL A 26 26.16 25.83 -36.59
C VAL A 26 25.70 24.50 -36.03
N ALA A 27 26.64 23.68 -35.56
CA ALA A 27 26.31 22.71 -34.53
C ALA A 27 25.55 23.48 -33.45
N PRO A 28 24.36 23.05 -33.00
CA PRO A 28 23.71 23.72 -31.88
C PRO A 28 24.72 23.72 -30.74
N GLY A 29 25.20 24.90 -30.39
CA GLY A 29 26.10 25.06 -29.26
C GLY A 29 25.42 24.36 -28.09
N ARG A 30 26.12 23.43 -27.44
CA ARG A 30 25.69 22.90 -26.14
C ARG A 30 25.46 24.13 -25.27
N GLN A 31 24.21 24.54 -25.09
CA GLN A 31 23.86 25.43 -23.99
C GLN A 31 24.44 24.75 -22.76
N ALA A 32 25.27 25.48 -22.02
CA ALA A 32 25.81 25.01 -20.76
C ALA A 32 24.62 24.61 -19.91
N SER A 33 24.40 23.30 -19.79
CA SER A 33 23.37 22.72 -18.96
C SER A 33 23.58 23.25 -17.55
N ALA A 34 22.62 23.98 -17.00
CA ALA A 34 22.57 24.10 -15.55
C ALA A 34 22.52 22.66 -15.02
N ALA A 35 23.41 22.29 -14.11
CA ALA A 35 23.31 21.03 -13.40
C ALA A 35 22.42 21.24 -12.18
N GLN A 36 21.88 20.17 -11.60
CA GLN A 36 21.20 20.24 -10.31
C GLN A 36 22.15 20.86 -9.27
N THR A 37 21.83 22.08 -8.82
CA THR A 37 22.69 22.89 -7.95
C THR A 37 22.54 22.56 -6.47
N ILE A 38 21.46 21.87 -6.10
CA ILE A 38 21.23 21.47 -4.71
C ILE A 38 22.23 20.38 -4.30
N GLY A 39 22.92 20.61 -3.17
CA GLY A 39 23.81 19.62 -2.58
C GLY A 39 23.07 18.48 -1.90
N TYR A 40 23.80 17.64 -1.18
CA TYR A 40 23.21 16.64 -0.28
C TYR A 40 22.69 17.29 1.00
N PRO A 41 21.58 16.81 1.58
CA PRO A 41 21.12 17.27 2.88
C PRO A 41 22.03 16.78 4.01
N THR A 42 21.98 17.47 5.15
CA THR A 42 22.61 17.03 6.40
C THR A 42 21.58 16.47 7.35
N PHE A 43 21.83 15.27 7.87
CA PHE A 43 21.02 14.65 8.93
C PHE A 43 21.59 14.99 10.31
N SER A 44 20.70 15.18 11.28
CA SER A 44 21.06 15.42 12.69
C SER A 44 20.31 14.42 13.61
N GLY A 45 20.47 14.55 14.92
CA GLY A 45 19.81 13.70 15.91
C GLY A 45 20.72 12.62 16.50
N PRO A 46 20.15 11.72 17.32
CA PRO A 46 20.90 10.68 18.01
C PRO A 46 21.45 9.63 17.04
N ALA A 47 22.50 8.94 17.44
CA ALA A 47 23.04 7.80 16.70
C ALA A 47 21.97 6.73 16.48
N VAL A 48 21.91 6.18 15.26
CA VAL A 48 20.98 5.10 14.91
C VAL A 48 21.42 3.81 15.60
N PRO A 49 20.56 3.18 16.42
CA PRO A 49 20.93 1.97 17.15
C PRO A 49 21.38 0.83 16.22
N ALA A 50 22.53 0.24 16.51
CA ALA A 50 23.00 -0.95 15.81
C ALA A 50 22.12 -2.18 16.16
N PRO A 51 21.95 -3.14 15.24
CA PRO A 51 21.34 -4.41 15.55
C PRO A 51 22.17 -5.18 16.59
N PRO A 52 21.55 -6.04 17.42
CA PRO A 52 22.22 -6.76 18.52
C PRO A 52 23.10 -7.92 18.05
N VAL A 53 23.07 -8.27 16.76
CA VAL A 53 23.83 -9.38 16.17
C VAL A 53 24.56 -8.91 14.92
N ALA A 54 25.68 -9.58 14.60
CA ALA A 54 26.41 -9.35 13.36
C ALA A 54 25.60 -9.79 12.14
N TYR A 55 25.89 -9.19 10.98
CA TYR A 55 25.27 -9.57 9.72
C TYR A 55 25.51 -11.05 9.40
N ASN A 56 24.47 -11.72 8.88
CA ASN A 56 24.57 -13.02 8.25
C ASN A 56 23.60 -13.11 7.06
N THR A 57 23.83 -14.08 6.17
CA THR A 57 23.06 -14.25 4.92
C THR A 57 21.75 -15.02 5.10
N GLY A 58 21.49 -15.56 6.28
CA GLY A 58 20.24 -16.22 6.66
C GLY A 58 19.10 -15.23 6.92
N ASN A 59 18.18 -15.54 7.83
CA ASN A 59 17.11 -14.60 8.19
C ASN A 59 17.59 -13.61 9.25
N MET A 60 18.13 -12.47 8.83
CA MET A 60 18.72 -11.47 9.73
C MET A 60 17.68 -10.86 10.69
N MET A 61 16.46 -10.57 10.21
CA MET A 61 15.41 -10.01 11.08
C MET A 61 14.97 -11.00 12.17
N GLN A 62 14.92 -12.30 11.86
CA GLN A 62 14.65 -13.34 12.86
C GLN A 62 15.81 -13.47 13.86
N ALA A 63 17.06 -13.47 13.40
CA ALA A 63 18.23 -13.53 14.29
C ALA A 63 18.28 -12.35 15.27
N ILE A 64 17.93 -11.14 14.81
CA ILE A 64 17.79 -9.96 15.67
C ILE A 64 16.71 -10.21 16.73
N TYR A 65 15.51 -10.64 16.33
CA TYR A 65 14.42 -10.92 17.26
C TYR A 65 14.79 -12.00 18.28
N ASP A 66 15.33 -13.13 17.83
CA ASP A 66 15.65 -14.29 18.68
C ASP A 66 16.64 -13.91 19.79
N SER A 67 17.65 -13.09 19.46
CA SER A 67 18.65 -12.61 20.42
C SER A 67 18.06 -11.77 21.58
N GLU A 68 16.87 -11.21 21.39
CA GLU A 68 16.19 -10.34 22.37
C GLU A 68 14.88 -10.92 22.90
N SER A 69 14.39 -12.02 22.30
CA SER A 69 13.07 -12.60 22.54
C SER A 69 12.83 -13.05 23.98
N ALA A 70 13.89 -13.36 24.74
CA ALA A 70 13.82 -13.64 26.17
C ALA A 70 13.41 -12.40 27.00
N GLY A 71 13.71 -11.19 26.51
CA GLY A 71 13.39 -9.92 27.16
C GLY A 71 12.14 -9.23 26.61
N THR A 72 12.09 -7.90 26.80
CA THR A 72 11.02 -7.00 26.34
C THR A 72 11.56 -5.73 25.68
N ASN A 73 12.85 -5.70 25.36
CA ASN A 73 13.53 -4.54 24.78
C ASN A 73 14.02 -4.93 23.39
N PHE A 74 13.26 -4.55 22.36
CA PHE A 74 13.52 -4.96 20.98
C PHE A 74 14.18 -3.85 20.17
N TRP A 75 15.06 -4.24 19.25
CA TRP A 75 15.81 -3.33 18.39
C TRP A 75 14.92 -2.41 17.56
N ILE A 76 13.83 -2.91 16.97
CA ILE A 76 12.91 -2.07 16.17
C ILE A 76 12.24 -0.99 17.03
N ASP A 77 11.84 -1.33 18.25
CA ASP A 77 11.27 -0.33 19.16
C ASP A 77 12.30 0.72 19.56
N ARG A 78 13.56 0.34 19.84
CA ARG A 78 14.63 1.31 20.10
C ARG A 78 14.92 2.18 18.88
N LEU A 79 14.98 1.58 17.70
CA LEU A 79 15.27 2.23 16.42
C LEU A 79 14.24 3.31 16.10
N LEU A 80 12.96 3.03 16.35
CA LEU A 80 11.83 3.91 16.04
C LEU A 80 11.27 4.65 17.26
N SER A 81 11.99 4.60 18.38
CA SER A 81 11.55 5.28 19.61
C SER A 81 11.56 6.79 19.49
N ARG A 82 10.63 7.41 20.21
CA ARG A 82 10.48 8.86 20.36
C ARG A 82 10.34 9.20 21.85
N SER A 83 11.08 10.20 22.30
CA SER A 83 11.16 10.57 23.72
C SER A 83 10.91 12.05 23.91
N GLY A 84 10.17 12.41 24.96
CA GLY A 84 9.85 13.81 25.25
C GLY A 84 8.61 14.33 24.53
N SER A 85 8.58 15.65 24.32
CA SER A 85 7.51 16.33 23.60
C SER A 85 7.60 16.00 22.11
N ASP A 86 6.57 15.36 21.58
CA ASP A 86 6.50 14.97 20.17
C ASP A 86 6.05 16.18 19.35
N PRO A 87 6.68 16.52 18.21
CA PRO A 87 6.24 17.64 17.37
C PRO A 87 4.76 17.55 16.97
N SER A 88 4.21 16.35 16.81
CA SER A 88 2.79 16.10 16.52
C SER A 88 1.83 16.43 17.67
N ASP A 89 2.33 16.70 18.88
CA ASP A 89 1.48 17.06 20.03
C ASP A 89 0.68 18.36 19.77
N ALA A 90 1.18 19.24 18.90
CA ALA A 90 0.51 20.47 18.48
C ALA A 90 -0.82 20.20 17.73
N ASP A 91 -0.92 19.04 17.07
CA ASP A 91 -2.04 18.65 16.21
C ASP A 91 -2.87 17.51 16.84
N GLY A 92 -2.88 17.43 18.17
CA GLY A 92 -3.72 16.50 18.91
C GLY A 92 -3.05 15.17 19.29
N GLY A 93 -1.73 15.07 19.07
CA GLY A 93 -0.89 13.98 19.53
C GLY A 93 -1.22 12.63 18.89
N ILE A 94 -0.25 11.73 18.94
CA ILE A 94 -0.33 10.42 18.29
C ILE A 94 0.03 9.29 19.24
N LEU A 95 -0.48 8.10 18.93
CA LEU A 95 -0.13 6.86 19.62
C LEU A 95 0.32 5.84 18.58
N MET A 96 1.59 5.45 18.60
CA MET A 96 2.15 4.54 17.58
C MET A 96 1.60 3.11 17.66
N THR A 97 1.29 2.64 18.86
CA THR A 97 0.76 1.29 19.12
C THR A 97 -0.69 1.20 18.67
N ARG A 98 -0.98 0.20 17.83
CA ARG A 98 -2.30 -0.09 17.27
C ARG A 98 -2.49 -1.60 17.04
N GLY A 99 -3.75 -2.01 16.95
CA GLY A 99 -4.16 -3.33 16.48
C GLY A 99 -4.44 -3.35 14.98
N ARG A 100 -4.94 -4.47 14.48
CA ARG A 100 -5.27 -4.65 13.06
C ARG A 100 -6.42 -3.76 12.57
N ALA A 101 -7.32 -3.35 13.45
CA ALA A 101 -8.41 -2.42 13.14
C ALA A 101 -8.59 -1.30 14.17
N LEU A 102 -8.07 -1.45 15.39
CA LEU A 102 -8.18 -0.47 16.48
C LEU A 102 -6.93 0.41 16.61
N PHE A 103 -7.12 1.73 16.63
CA PHE A 103 -6.05 2.71 16.84
C PHE A 103 -6.60 4.00 17.50
N MET A 104 -5.72 4.94 17.81
CA MET A 104 -6.12 6.28 18.27
C MET A 104 -5.97 7.27 17.12
N LYS A 105 -7.07 7.86 16.65
CA LYS A 105 -7.09 8.91 15.61
C LYS A 105 -6.43 10.19 16.12
N THR A 106 -6.70 10.51 17.38
CA THR A 106 -6.00 11.54 18.17
C THR A 106 -5.67 10.95 19.53
N HIS A 107 -4.63 11.45 20.18
CA HIS A 107 -4.16 10.90 21.44
C HIS A 107 -3.81 12.01 22.42
N ASN A 108 -4.44 12.00 23.60
CA ASN A 108 -4.08 12.89 24.70
C ASN A 108 -3.12 12.15 25.67
N PRO A 109 -1.79 12.33 25.55
CA PRO A 109 -0.81 11.67 26.41
C PRO A 109 -0.88 12.11 27.88
N GLY A 110 -1.40 13.31 28.14
CA GLY A 110 -1.54 13.90 29.46
C GLY A 110 -2.61 13.26 30.35
N THR A 111 -3.43 12.35 29.80
CA THR A 111 -4.51 11.66 30.54
C THR A 111 -4.25 10.15 30.62
N LEU A 112 -4.37 9.58 31.82
CA LEU A 112 -4.22 8.13 32.06
C LEU A 112 -5.33 7.32 31.36
N GLY A 113 -4.97 6.16 30.83
CA GLY A 113 -5.80 5.33 29.94
C GLY A 113 -5.55 5.63 28.47
N PHE A 114 -6.58 5.45 27.64
CA PHE A 114 -6.59 5.71 26.19
C PHE A 114 -7.47 6.92 25.88
N ALA A 115 -6.98 8.08 26.27
CA ALA A 115 -7.62 9.37 26.03
C ALA A 115 -7.33 9.92 24.62
N GLY A 116 -8.29 10.64 24.04
CA GLY A 116 -8.30 11.07 22.64
C GLY A 116 -9.49 10.48 21.89
N ASN A 117 -9.38 10.33 20.58
CA ASN A 117 -10.42 9.75 19.72
C ASN A 117 -10.02 8.33 19.32
N VAL A 118 -10.69 7.32 19.88
CA VAL A 118 -10.46 5.92 19.49
C VAL A 118 -11.17 5.63 18.16
N ALA A 119 -10.49 4.88 17.30
CA ALA A 119 -10.96 4.47 16.00
C ALA A 119 -10.96 2.94 15.88
N TYR A 120 -12.04 2.38 15.35
CA TYR A 120 -12.10 1.02 14.82
C TYR A 120 -12.50 1.14 13.35
N ILE A 121 -11.59 0.85 12.43
CA ILE A 121 -11.63 1.29 11.02
C ILE A 121 -11.49 2.81 10.93
N GLU A 122 -12.44 3.56 11.49
CA GLU A 122 -12.44 5.03 11.65
C GLU A 122 -12.91 5.38 13.08
N SER A 123 -12.80 6.64 13.48
CA SER A 123 -13.30 7.17 14.75
C SER A 123 -14.72 6.69 15.02
N ILE A 124 -14.92 6.04 16.17
CA ILE A 124 -16.22 5.45 16.51
C ILE A 124 -17.24 6.57 16.80
N SER A 125 -16.83 7.55 17.60
CA SER A 125 -17.68 8.68 17.98
C SER A 125 -16.89 9.89 18.51
N ASN A 126 -15.62 10.06 18.11
CA ASN A 126 -14.72 11.11 18.59
C ASN A 126 -14.63 11.16 20.13
N GLN A 127 -14.53 9.99 20.76
CA GLN A 127 -14.40 9.86 22.21
C GLN A 127 -13.26 8.90 22.56
N SER A 128 -12.84 8.96 23.82
CA SER A 128 -11.79 8.10 24.35
C SER A 128 -12.25 6.65 24.47
N ALA A 129 -11.32 5.70 24.34
CA ALA A 129 -11.65 4.30 24.60
C ALA A 129 -12.02 4.12 26.07
N PHE A 130 -11.11 4.50 26.96
CA PHE A 130 -11.36 4.63 28.39
C PHE A 130 -10.34 5.59 29.03
N THR A 131 -10.72 6.20 30.14
CA THR A 131 -9.81 7.01 30.97
C THR A 131 -9.74 6.43 32.39
N VAL A 132 -8.66 6.72 33.11
CA VAL A 132 -8.48 6.31 34.51
C VAL A 132 -8.22 7.54 35.37
N ALA A 133 -9.18 7.88 36.23
CA ALA A 133 -9.02 8.92 37.23
C ALA A 133 -8.42 8.34 38.52
N ILE A 134 -7.53 9.09 39.17
CA ILE A 134 -6.93 8.75 40.46
C ILE A 134 -7.14 9.91 41.42
N THR A 135 -7.75 9.66 42.58
CA THR A 135 -8.02 10.67 43.61
C THR A 135 -7.57 10.21 45.01
N PRO A 136 -7.27 11.12 45.94
CA PRO A 136 -7.21 12.58 45.79
C PRO A 136 -6.01 13.05 44.95
N GLY A 137 -6.07 14.29 44.47
CA GLY A 137 -5.00 14.94 43.71
C GLY A 137 -5.29 15.09 42.22
N THR A 138 -4.48 15.92 41.57
CA THR A 138 -4.44 16.10 40.12
C THR A 138 -3.11 15.56 39.61
N PHE A 139 -3.15 14.56 38.75
CA PHE A 139 -1.97 13.93 38.19
C PHE A 139 -1.59 14.61 36.87
N THR A 140 -0.37 15.10 36.78
CA THR A 140 0.16 15.80 35.59
C THR A 140 1.31 15.01 34.99
N GLU A 141 1.30 14.87 33.67
CA GLU A 141 2.36 14.20 32.93
C GLU A 141 3.70 14.93 33.06
N GLN A 142 4.76 14.16 33.31
CA GLN A 142 6.14 14.59 33.22
C GLN A 142 6.65 14.31 31.81
N VAL A 143 6.40 15.24 30.88
CA VAL A 143 6.64 15.06 29.43
C VAL A 143 8.08 14.64 29.10
N SER A 144 9.07 15.12 29.85
CA SER A 144 10.48 14.73 29.67
C SER A 144 10.75 13.23 29.89
N GLN A 145 9.83 12.52 30.56
CA GLN A 145 9.88 11.09 30.81
C GLN A 145 8.92 10.29 29.91
N ARG A 146 8.26 10.95 28.96
CA ARG A 146 7.47 10.28 27.93
C ARG A 146 8.39 9.54 26.98
N TRP A 147 8.02 8.30 26.66
CA TRP A 147 8.69 7.49 25.66
C TRP A 147 7.65 6.67 24.90
N GLN A 148 7.74 6.61 23.57
CA GLN A 148 6.90 5.72 22.79
C GLN A 148 7.67 5.09 21.63
N ALA A 149 7.19 3.95 21.18
CA ALA A 149 7.70 3.20 20.05
C ALA A 149 6.53 2.46 19.37
N PRO A 150 6.73 1.83 18.20
CA PRO A 150 5.68 1.09 17.50
C PRO A 150 4.85 0.15 18.40
N SER A 151 5.47 -0.57 19.33
CA SER A 151 4.74 -1.55 20.12
C SER A 151 4.02 -0.96 21.36
N TYR A 152 4.52 0.10 22.00
CA TYR A 152 3.89 0.63 23.23
C TYR A 152 4.25 2.09 23.55
N PHE A 153 3.50 2.67 24.47
CA PHE A 153 3.69 4.01 25.02
C PHE A 153 3.96 3.96 26.53
N LYS A 154 4.85 4.83 27.01
CA LYS A 154 5.18 5.07 28.41
C LYS A 154 5.07 6.55 28.76
N SER A 155 4.49 6.82 29.92
CA SER A 155 4.44 8.16 30.51
C SER A 155 4.50 8.09 32.03
N VAL A 156 4.97 9.16 32.64
CA VAL A 156 5.01 9.33 34.09
C VAL A 156 4.08 10.47 34.47
N HIS A 157 3.26 10.28 35.49
CA HIS A 157 2.36 11.29 36.03
C HIS A 157 2.60 11.46 37.51
N THR A 158 2.53 12.68 38.04
CA THR A 158 2.81 12.94 39.46
C THR A 158 1.73 13.81 40.09
N SER A 159 1.42 13.54 41.36
CA SER A 159 0.59 14.39 42.21
C SER A 159 1.11 14.34 43.65
N GLY A 160 1.66 15.46 44.14
CA GLY A 160 2.35 15.49 45.43
C GLY A 160 3.45 14.43 45.52
N ALA A 161 3.38 13.55 46.52
CA ALA A 161 4.32 12.47 46.73
C ALA A 161 3.96 11.15 46.01
N VAL A 162 2.95 11.15 45.14
CA VAL A 162 2.54 9.96 44.37
C VAL A 162 3.01 10.10 42.93
N ARG A 163 3.71 9.06 42.46
CA ARG A 163 4.18 8.88 41.08
C ARG A 163 3.45 7.71 40.44
N VAL A 164 2.91 7.91 39.24
CA VAL A 164 2.22 6.88 38.45
C VAL A 164 2.96 6.69 37.14
N GLU A 165 3.51 5.51 36.93
CA GLU A 165 4.09 5.11 35.65
C GLU A 165 3.06 4.33 34.86
N GLN A 166 2.70 4.82 33.68
CA GLN A 166 1.80 4.16 32.75
C GLN A 166 2.61 3.49 31.64
N THR A 167 2.30 2.24 31.36
CA THR A 167 2.66 1.58 30.09
C THR A 167 1.37 1.13 29.41
N LYS A 168 1.14 1.55 28.16
CA LYS A 168 -0.07 1.18 27.42
C LYS A 168 0.22 0.74 25.99
N PHE A 169 -0.61 -0.17 25.49
CA PHE A 169 -0.47 -0.77 24.17
C PHE A 169 -1.79 -1.33 23.65
N ILE A 170 -1.90 -1.46 22.33
CA ILE A 170 -3.02 -2.11 21.66
C ILE A 170 -2.50 -3.40 21.02
N THR A 171 -3.12 -4.53 21.34
CA THR A 171 -2.75 -5.85 20.82
C THR A 171 -3.19 -6.04 19.36
N GLN A 172 -2.69 -7.10 18.72
CA GLN A 172 -2.99 -7.41 17.31
C GLN A 172 -4.49 -7.49 17.04
N ASN A 173 -5.28 -8.13 17.91
CA ASN A 173 -6.72 -8.31 17.76
C ASN A 173 -7.52 -7.33 18.63
N ASN A 174 -7.07 -6.07 18.66
CA ASN A 174 -7.87 -4.91 19.07
C ASN A 174 -8.22 -4.86 20.57
N VAL A 175 -7.26 -5.24 21.43
CA VAL A 175 -7.37 -5.09 22.90
C VAL A 175 -6.47 -3.96 23.37
N ALA A 176 -7.05 -2.90 23.93
CA ALA A 176 -6.33 -1.79 24.54
C ALA A 176 -6.02 -2.09 26.02
N VAL A 177 -4.74 -2.07 26.39
CA VAL A 177 -4.25 -2.42 27.73
C VAL A 177 -3.49 -1.24 28.33
N ALA A 178 -3.83 -0.85 29.55
CA ALA A 178 -3.10 0.15 30.33
C ALA A 178 -2.64 -0.45 31.66
N ASN A 179 -1.33 -0.54 31.83
CA ASN A 179 -0.65 -0.95 33.06
C ASN A 179 -0.21 0.29 33.84
N PHE A 180 -0.40 0.27 35.15
CA PHE A 180 0.01 1.33 36.07
C PHE A 180 0.91 0.77 37.17
N SER A 181 2.01 1.46 37.45
CA SER A 181 2.83 1.29 38.66
C SER A 181 2.71 2.56 39.50
N ILE A 182 2.03 2.46 40.65
CA ILE A 182 1.73 3.60 41.52
C ILE A 182 2.67 3.55 42.72
N THR A 183 3.60 4.48 42.79
CA THR A 183 4.63 4.56 43.82
C THR A 183 4.37 5.75 44.73
N ASN A 184 4.41 5.52 46.04
CA ASN A 184 4.34 6.59 47.04
C ASN A 184 5.77 6.93 47.50
N THR A 185 6.29 8.08 47.07
CA THR A 185 7.62 8.57 47.43
C THR A 185 7.60 9.42 48.72
N GLY A 186 6.46 9.49 49.41
CA GLY A 186 6.29 10.20 50.67
C GLY A 186 6.70 9.36 51.88
N THR A 187 6.48 9.93 53.07
CA THR A 187 6.87 9.33 54.36
C THR A 187 5.71 8.63 55.10
N SER A 188 4.48 8.74 54.61
CA SER A 188 3.28 8.10 55.18
C SER A 188 2.48 7.37 54.11
N ALA A 189 1.65 6.40 54.53
CA ALA A 189 0.78 5.68 53.60
C ALA A 189 -0.29 6.59 53.00
N THR A 190 -0.60 6.40 51.71
CA THR A 190 -1.64 7.16 50.98
C THR A 190 -2.66 6.21 50.41
N THR A 191 -3.96 6.48 50.61
CA THR A 191 -5.06 5.73 49.98
C THR A 191 -5.60 6.49 48.78
N LEU A 192 -5.66 5.80 47.63
CA LEU A 192 -6.09 6.33 46.35
C LEU A 192 -7.33 5.58 45.85
N GLN A 193 -8.26 6.32 45.23
CA GLN A 193 -9.38 5.76 44.49
C GLN A 193 -9.09 5.82 43.00
N LEU A 194 -9.04 4.67 42.36
CA LEU A 194 -8.89 4.53 40.91
C LEU A 194 -10.28 4.31 40.33
N ARG A 195 -10.65 5.09 39.31
CA ARG A 195 -11.90 4.94 38.57
C ARG A 195 -11.64 4.89 37.07
N ALA A 196 -11.93 3.75 36.44
CA ALA A 196 -11.88 3.60 34.99
C ALA A 196 -13.28 3.70 34.38
N THR A 197 -13.43 4.52 33.34
CA THR A 197 -14.72 4.73 32.65
C THR A 197 -14.54 4.70 31.14
N SER A 198 -15.53 4.13 30.44
CA SER A 198 -15.60 4.10 28.98
C SER A 198 -17.00 4.53 28.52
N PRO A 199 -17.14 5.33 27.45
CA PRO A 199 -18.44 5.62 26.85
C PRO A 199 -19.02 4.42 26.07
N TYR A 200 -18.20 3.39 25.81
CA TYR A 200 -18.55 2.25 24.98
C TYR A 200 -18.88 0.98 25.78
N ALA A 201 -18.52 0.93 27.06
CA ALA A 201 -18.83 -0.18 27.97
C ALA A 201 -19.30 0.38 29.32
N THR A 202 -20.62 0.41 29.54
CA THR A 202 -21.25 1.05 30.71
C THR A 202 -22.19 0.12 31.49
N SER A 203 -22.44 -1.10 31.01
CA SER A 203 -23.35 -2.05 31.63
C SER A 203 -22.63 -3.32 32.05
N GLY A 204 -22.81 -3.79 33.28
CA GLY A 204 -22.17 -5.01 33.76
C GLY A 204 -22.25 -5.16 35.27
N SER A 205 -21.53 -6.15 35.79
CA SER A 205 -21.45 -6.47 37.21
C SER A 205 -20.11 -7.13 37.53
N GLY A 206 -19.82 -7.35 38.83
CA GLY A 206 -18.55 -7.94 39.24
C GLY A 206 -17.37 -7.05 38.86
N ASN A 207 -16.49 -7.51 37.98
CA ASN A 207 -15.28 -6.80 37.54
C ASN A 207 -15.27 -6.43 36.05
N GLU A 208 -16.43 -6.47 35.38
CA GLU A 208 -16.50 -6.26 33.93
C GLU A 208 -17.71 -5.42 33.52
N LEU A 209 -17.46 -4.46 32.63
CA LEU A 209 -18.46 -3.71 31.88
C LEU A 209 -18.46 -4.17 30.43
N THR A 210 -19.62 -4.08 29.79
CA THR A 210 -19.88 -4.44 28.41
C THR A 210 -20.69 -3.34 27.73
N GLY A 211 -20.70 -3.37 26.41
CA GLY A 211 -21.59 -2.55 25.60
C GLY A 211 -21.73 -3.08 24.19
N SER A 212 -22.47 -2.34 23.36
CA SER A 212 -22.66 -2.62 21.94
C SER A 212 -22.70 -1.30 21.17
N ARG A 213 -21.95 -1.21 20.07
CA ARG A 213 -21.83 -0.01 19.24
C ARG A 213 -21.65 -0.39 17.78
N SER A 214 -22.33 0.30 16.88
CA SER A 214 -21.96 0.25 15.46
C SER A 214 -20.60 0.90 15.25
N ALA A 215 -19.75 0.28 14.44
CA ALA A 215 -18.58 0.95 13.88
C ALA A 215 -19.02 2.00 12.85
N PHE A 216 -18.08 2.85 12.42
CA PHE A 216 -18.30 3.85 11.38
C PHE A 216 -19.07 3.27 10.17
N ASN A 217 -20.01 4.04 9.63
CA ASN A 217 -20.90 3.66 8.53
C ASN A 217 -21.72 2.36 8.73
N ASN A 218 -21.93 1.92 9.98
CA ASN A 218 -22.59 0.64 10.29
C ASN A 218 -21.95 -0.57 9.58
N LEU A 219 -20.64 -0.49 9.35
CA LEU A 219 -19.87 -1.55 8.67
C LEU A 219 -19.88 -2.86 9.48
N THR A 220 -19.76 -2.75 10.81
CA THR A 220 -19.86 -3.89 11.73
C THR A 220 -20.41 -3.44 13.09
N THR A 221 -20.68 -4.40 13.98
CA THR A 221 -21.09 -4.16 15.36
C THR A 221 -19.96 -4.58 16.30
N LEU A 222 -19.48 -3.62 17.07
CA LEU A 222 -18.54 -3.81 18.15
C LEU A 222 -19.29 -4.25 19.40
N SER A 223 -18.72 -5.18 20.15
CA SER A 223 -19.17 -5.59 21.49
C SER A 223 -18.09 -5.28 22.53
N PRO A 224 -17.87 -4.00 22.89
CA PRO A 224 -16.78 -3.61 23.78
C PRO A 224 -16.91 -4.25 25.17
N ARG A 225 -15.77 -4.66 25.73
CA ARG A 225 -15.67 -5.20 27.10
C ARG A 225 -14.55 -4.52 27.84
N LEU A 226 -14.80 -4.03 29.05
CA LEU A 226 -13.83 -3.32 29.89
C LEU A 226 -13.73 -4.02 31.25
N SER A 227 -12.51 -4.35 31.67
CA SER A 227 -12.22 -5.00 32.97
C SER A 227 -10.95 -4.44 33.59
N GLY A 228 -10.78 -4.61 34.90
CA GLY A 228 -9.54 -4.26 35.58
C GLY A 228 -9.25 -5.14 36.80
N ASP A 229 -7.96 -5.35 37.10
CA ASP A 229 -7.53 -6.22 38.19
C ASP A 229 -7.89 -5.62 39.54
N GLY A 230 -8.69 -6.34 40.34
CA GLY A 230 -9.16 -5.86 41.64
C GLY A 230 -10.15 -4.69 41.56
N PHE A 231 -10.65 -4.36 40.36
CA PHE A 231 -11.72 -3.38 40.20
C PHE A 231 -13.10 -4.03 40.33
N THR A 232 -14.07 -3.25 40.81
CA THR A 232 -15.49 -3.63 40.89
C THR A 232 -16.36 -2.64 40.13
N VAL A 233 -17.40 -3.14 39.46
CA VAL A 233 -18.39 -2.33 38.76
C VAL A 233 -19.20 -1.51 39.76
N THR A 234 -19.27 -0.20 39.55
CA THR A 234 -20.11 0.73 40.32
C THR A 234 -20.47 1.94 39.46
N SER A 235 -21.78 2.19 39.33
CA SER A 235 -22.34 3.35 38.60
C SER A 235 -21.73 3.52 37.21
N GLY A 236 -21.77 2.45 36.40
CA GLY A 236 -21.27 2.45 35.02
C GLY A 236 -19.76 2.63 34.85
N GLY A 237 -18.98 2.51 35.92
CA GLY A 237 -17.52 2.55 35.90
C GLY A 237 -16.90 1.41 36.72
N LEU A 238 -15.60 1.22 36.58
CA LEU A 238 -14.82 0.29 37.39
C LEU A 238 -14.09 1.07 38.48
N ASN A 239 -14.30 0.73 39.75
CA ASN A 239 -13.67 1.38 40.90
C ASN A 239 -12.72 0.43 41.63
N ARG A 240 -11.59 0.95 42.13
CA ARG A 240 -10.68 0.23 43.02
C ARG A 240 -10.07 1.18 44.05
N SER A 241 -10.16 0.83 45.33
CA SER A 241 -9.42 1.51 46.41
C SER A 241 -8.06 0.84 46.60
N VAL A 242 -6.99 1.64 46.69
CA VAL A 242 -5.62 1.16 46.86
C VAL A 242 -4.88 1.97 47.91
N THR A 243 -4.37 1.32 48.96
CA THR A 243 -3.45 1.95 49.92
C THR A 243 -2.01 1.63 49.54
N VAL A 244 -1.20 2.67 49.37
CA VAL A 244 0.22 2.56 49.02
C VAL A 244 1.06 3.05 50.21
N ALA A 245 1.77 2.14 50.87
CA ALA A 245 2.67 2.46 51.97
C ALA A 245 3.81 3.39 51.51
N ALA A 246 4.43 4.10 52.46
CA ALA A 246 5.60 4.93 52.19
C ALA A 246 6.72 4.10 51.54
N GLY A 247 7.26 4.58 50.41
CA GLY A 247 8.29 3.88 49.63
C GLY A 247 7.79 2.66 48.85
N ALA A 248 6.51 2.29 48.93
CA ALA A 248 5.98 1.12 48.25
C ALA A 248 5.40 1.45 46.87
N THR A 249 5.29 0.41 46.04
CA THR A 249 4.64 0.45 44.72
C THR A 249 3.50 -0.56 44.67
N VAL A 250 2.34 -0.15 44.17
CA VAL A 250 1.22 -1.03 43.85
C VAL A 250 0.91 -0.97 42.36
N THR A 251 0.59 -2.12 41.75
CA THR A 251 0.22 -2.20 40.33
C THR A 251 -1.29 -2.27 40.11
N ALA A 252 -1.73 -1.68 39.00
CA ALA A 252 -3.09 -1.82 38.47
C ALA A 252 -3.05 -2.06 36.96
N LYS A 253 -4.09 -2.72 36.43
CA LYS A 253 -4.27 -2.96 34.99
C LYS A 253 -5.72 -2.75 34.62
N VAL A 254 -5.94 -2.10 33.48
CA VAL A 254 -7.25 -1.96 32.84
C VAL A 254 -7.13 -2.45 31.40
N VAL A 255 -8.08 -3.28 30.98
CA VAL A 255 -8.10 -3.96 29.68
C VAL A 255 -9.44 -3.70 29.02
N MET A 256 -9.42 -3.26 27.76
CA MET A 256 -10.61 -3.06 26.95
C MET A 256 -10.51 -3.79 25.61
N GLY A 257 -11.38 -4.76 25.38
CA GLY A 257 -11.48 -5.46 24.09
C GLY A 257 -12.56 -4.84 23.21
N PHE A 258 -12.22 -4.53 21.95
CA PHE A 258 -13.18 -4.13 20.92
C PHE A 258 -13.56 -5.36 20.09
N VAL A 259 -14.46 -6.17 20.64
CA VAL A 259 -14.77 -7.51 20.12
C VAL A 259 -15.71 -7.44 18.91
N THR A 260 -15.43 -8.25 17.88
CA THR A 260 -16.31 -8.45 16.72
C THR A 260 -16.46 -9.94 16.38
N ASN A 261 -17.49 -10.29 15.61
CA ASN A 261 -17.76 -11.69 15.25
C ASN A 261 -16.82 -12.19 14.16
N GLU A 262 -16.42 -11.30 13.25
CA GLU A 262 -15.54 -11.56 12.13
C GLU A 262 -14.05 -11.67 12.52
N ILE A 263 -13.69 -11.24 13.73
CA ILE A 263 -12.38 -11.47 14.35
C ILE A 263 -12.60 -12.18 15.69
N PRO A 264 -12.90 -13.49 15.70
CA PRO A 264 -13.14 -14.23 16.94
C PRO A 264 -11.93 -14.22 17.90
N GLU A 265 -10.73 -14.02 17.36
CA GLU A 265 -9.50 -13.84 18.13
C GLU A 265 -9.55 -12.59 19.04
N SER A 266 -10.37 -11.58 18.74
CA SER A 266 -10.52 -10.39 19.58
C SER A 266 -11.10 -10.72 20.96
N LEU A 267 -12.09 -11.62 21.03
CA LEU A 267 -12.65 -12.09 22.30
C LEU A 267 -11.65 -12.99 23.06
N THR A 268 -10.98 -13.88 22.33
CA THR A 268 -10.00 -14.80 22.90
C THR A 268 -8.82 -14.02 23.49
N GLU A 269 -8.30 -13.05 22.75
CA GLU A 269 -7.22 -12.18 23.20
C GLU A 269 -7.65 -11.31 24.38
N TYR A 270 -8.86 -10.72 24.35
CA TYR A 270 -9.39 -9.97 25.49
C TYR A 270 -9.42 -10.81 26.77
N ASN A 271 -9.95 -12.04 26.71
CA ASN A 271 -10.03 -12.92 27.87
C ASN A 271 -8.65 -13.31 28.40
N ALA A 272 -7.66 -13.53 27.52
CA ALA A 272 -6.29 -13.81 27.91
C ALA A 272 -5.64 -12.61 28.62
N TYR A 273 -5.70 -11.42 28.02
CA TYR A 273 -5.11 -10.20 28.60
C TYR A 273 -5.82 -9.75 29.87
N LYS A 274 -7.13 -10.00 30.01
CA LYS A 274 -7.86 -9.83 31.26
C LYS A 274 -7.24 -10.67 32.39
N GLY A 275 -6.83 -11.91 32.11
CA GLY A 275 -6.26 -12.84 33.09
C GLY A 275 -4.76 -12.68 33.36
N TYR A 276 -4.00 -12.02 32.49
CA TYR A 276 -2.55 -11.84 32.65
C TYR A 276 -2.17 -10.86 33.75
N THR A 277 -1.00 -11.03 34.38
CA THR A 277 -0.40 -9.94 35.19
C THR A 277 0.07 -8.77 34.29
N ASN A 278 0.37 -7.60 34.85
CA ASN A 278 0.95 -6.48 34.10
C ASN A 278 2.20 -6.89 33.29
N ALA A 279 3.12 -7.62 33.92
CA ALA A 279 4.37 -8.04 33.31
C ALA A 279 4.13 -9.06 32.19
N THR A 280 3.25 -10.05 32.42
CA THR A 280 2.89 -11.04 31.40
C THR A 280 2.20 -10.39 30.21
N ALA A 281 1.22 -9.50 30.45
CA ALA A 281 0.52 -8.78 29.39
C ALA A 281 1.50 -7.97 28.52
N PHE A 282 2.39 -7.20 29.16
CA PHE A 282 3.38 -6.39 28.45
C PHE A 282 4.36 -7.26 27.64
N ALA A 283 4.95 -8.29 28.26
CA ALA A 283 5.92 -9.16 27.60
C ALA A 283 5.32 -9.93 26.42
N THR A 284 4.11 -10.48 26.59
CA THR A 284 3.38 -11.16 25.50
C THR A 284 3.15 -10.23 24.31
N HIS A 285 2.66 -9.01 24.58
CA HIS A 285 2.40 -8.03 23.53
C HIS A 285 3.66 -7.62 22.78
N VAL A 286 4.70 -7.16 23.49
CA VAL A 286 5.89 -6.62 22.81
C VAL A 286 6.65 -7.69 22.02
N ARG A 287 6.64 -8.96 22.47
CA ARG A 287 7.17 -10.09 21.72
C ARG A 287 6.36 -10.34 20.45
N ALA A 288 5.04 -10.46 20.56
CA ALA A 288 4.18 -10.69 19.40
C ALA A 288 4.26 -9.55 18.37
N TYR A 289 4.27 -8.30 18.83
CA TYR A 289 4.37 -7.13 17.96
C TYR A 289 5.69 -7.10 17.20
N ASN A 290 6.81 -7.41 17.86
CA ASN A 290 8.14 -7.39 17.25
C ASN A 290 8.45 -8.64 16.41
N LEU A 291 7.86 -9.79 16.72
CA LEU A 291 7.94 -11.00 15.90
C LEU A 291 7.38 -10.77 14.50
N TRP A 292 6.35 -9.92 14.37
CA TRP A 292 5.83 -9.55 13.05
C TRP A 292 6.92 -8.95 12.15
N TRP A 293 7.83 -8.10 12.67
CA TRP A 293 8.92 -7.56 11.87
C TRP A 293 9.86 -8.67 11.39
N ALA A 294 10.25 -9.57 12.30
CA ALA A 294 11.07 -10.75 11.99
C ALA A 294 10.49 -11.63 10.88
N GLN A 295 9.17 -11.78 10.86
CA GLN A 295 8.47 -12.64 9.93
C GLN A 295 8.15 -11.96 8.59
N ASN A 296 8.02 -10.62 8.56
CA ASN A 296 7.42 -9.93 7.43
C ASN A 296 8.35 -8.97 6.68
N ILE A 297 9.36 -8.35 7.27
CA ILE A 297 10.17 -7.36 6.53
C ILE A 297 11.52 -7.95 6.08
N PRO A 298 12.03 -7.58 4.90
CA PRO A 298 13.44 -7.78 4.58
C PRO A 298 14.31 -6.92 5.51
N TYR A 299 15.50 -7.40 5.85
CA TYR A 299 16.51 -6.59 6.54
C TYR A 299 17.23 -5.69 5.53
N PHE A 300 17.57 -4.47 5.95
CA PHE A 300 18.38 -3.54 5.17
C PHE A 300 19.53 -2.95 5.99
N ASP A 301 20.70 -2.86 5.36
CA ASP A 301 21.88 -2.11 5.83
C ASP A 301 22.45 -1.23 4.71
N SER A 302 22.97 -0.06 5.10
CA SER A 302 23.62 0.89 4.21
C SER A 302 24.68 1.73 4.96
N PRO A 303 25.58 2.42 4.25
CA PRO A 303 26.54 3.34 4.84
C PRO A 303 25.92 4.65 5.33
N GLU A 304 24.65 4.93 5.02
CA GLU A 304 23.92 6.13 5.46
C GLU A 304 22.90 5.77 6.56
N PRO A 305 23.24 5.99 7.86
CA PRO A 305 22.39 5.59 8.97
C PRO A 305 20.99 6.21 8.93
N ALA A 306 20.84 7.45 8.43
CA ALA A 306 19.53 8.10 8.36
C ALA A 306 18.60 7.37 7.37
N ILE A 307 19.13 6.95 6.21
CA ILE A 307 18.38 6.15 5.23
C ILE A 307 18.08 4.77 5.79
N LYS A 308 19.02 4.14 6.51
CA LYS A 308 18.76 2.88 7.21
C LYS A 308 17.59 3.02 8.18
N LYS A 309 17.58 4.05 9.05
CA LYS A 309 16.47 4.28 9.97
C LYS A 309 15.16 4.55 9.22
N ASN A 310 15.20 5.34 8.15
CA ASN A 310 14.00 5.66 7.37
C ASN A 310 13.39 4.41 6.71
N TYR A 311 14.19 3.46 6.26
CA TYR A 311 13.69 2.19 5.73
C TYR A 311 12.75 1.47 6.71
N TYR A 312 13.15 1.34 7.97
CA TYR A 312 12.32 0.71 9.01
C TYR A 312 11.14 1.59 9.42
N TYR A 313 11.32 2.92 9.43
CA TYR A 313 10.22 3.86 9.67
C TYR A 313 9.14 3.73 8.60
N ARG A 314 9.50 3.60 7.33
CA ARG A 314 8.56 3.40 6.23
C ARG A 314 7.84 2.05 6.30
N TRP A 315 8.51 0.98 6.73
CA TRP A 315 7.80 -0.27 7.04
C TRP A 315 6.81 -0.12 8.19
N TRP A 316 7.16 0.68 9.20
CA TRP A 316 6.20 1.04 10.23
C TRP A 316 5.04 1.85 9.68
N LEU A 317 5.26 2.84 8.80
CA LEU A 317 4.18 3.57 8.14
C LEU A 317 3.25 2.63 7.36
N MET A 318 3.80 1.70 6.59
CA MET A 318 3.02 0.73 5.81
C MET A 318 2.21 -0.21 6.71
N ARG A 319 2.78 -0.67 7.83
CA ARG A 319 2.04 -1.49 8.80
C ARG A 319 0.99 -0.67 9.56
N PHE A 320 1.33 0.56 9.94
CA PHE A 320 0.46 1.43 10.73
C PHE A 320 -0.76 1.89 9.93
N ASN A 321 -0.56 2.18 8.65
CA ASN A 321 -1.60 2.59 7.71
C ASN A 321 -2.18 1.40 6.92
N ASN A 322 -2.21 0.21 7.52
CA ASN A 322 -2.91 -0.95 6.95
C ASN A 322 -4.11 -1.32 7.82
N LEU A 323 -5.24 -1.57 7.17
CA LEU A 323 -6.48 -1.99 7.78
C LEU A 323 -6.74 -3.46 7.46
N ASP A 324 -6.83 -4.29 8.50
CA ASP A 324 -7.15 -5.71 8.37
C ASP A 324 -8.30 -6.04 9.33
N ALA A 325 -9.50 -5.58 8.96
CA ALA A 325 -10.73 -5.72 9.74
C ALA A 325 -11.52 -7.01 9.45
N ASN A 326 -11.19 -7.73 8.37
CA ASN A 326 -11.85 -8.96 7.94
C ASN A 326 -13.39 -8.82 7.85
N LEU A 327 -13.89 -7.67 7.38
CA LEU A 327 -15.32 -7.43 7.35
C LEU A 327 -16.02 -8.40 6.38
N PRO A 328 -17.14 -9.04 6.77
CA PRO A 328 -17.91 -9.84 5.85
C PRO A 328 -18.63 -8.95 4.84
N GLY A 329 -18.62 -9.34 3.56
CA GLY A 329 -19.19 -8.56 2.46
C GLY A 329 -18.12 -8.08 1.49
N GLN A 330 -18.39 -6.99 0.77
CA GLN A 330 -17.50 -6.50 -0.28
C GLN A 330 -16.52 -5.40 0.19
N THR A 331 -16.79 -4.75 1.32
CA THR A 331 -16.03 -3.61 1.85
C THR A 331 -15.05 -4.07 2.93
N TYR A 332 -13.75 -3.75 2.81
CA TYR A 332 -12.67 -4.07 3.77
C TYR A 332 -12.63 -5.54 4.28
N GLN A 333 -12.94 -6.49 3.41
CA GLN A 333 -12.80 -7.92 3.71
C GLN A 333 -11.34 -8.42 3.66
N PHE A 334 -10.48 -7.70 2.93
CA PHE A 334 -9.06 -7.99 2.75
C PHE A 334 -8.19 -7.00 3.54
N PRO A 335 -6.96 -7.39 3.96
CA PRO A 335 -5.95 -6.43 4.38
C PRO A 335 -5.75 -5.35 3.31
N THR A 336 -5.98 -4.08 3.65
CA THR A 336 -5.95 -2.98 2.67
C THR A 336 -5.16 -1.81 3.26
N SER A 337 -4.19 -1.27 2.52
CA SER A 337 -3.52 -0.03 2.86
C SER A 337 -4.49 1.15 2.76
N VAL A 338 -4.41 2.09 3.69
CA VAL A 338 -5.23 3.29 3.74
C VAL A 338 -4.35 4.52 3.72
N GLU A 339 -4.71 5.51 2.92
CA GLU A 339 -3.99 6.77 2.82
C GLU A 339 -4.25 7.61 4.07
N GLY A 340 -3.34 7.47 5.05
CA GLY A 340 -3.34 8.24 6.28
C GLY A 340 -4.44 7.82 7.23
N ALA A 341 -4.20 6.77 8.03
CA ALA A 341 -5.10 6.34 9.09
C ALA A 341 -5.44 7.48 10.07
N LEU A 342 -4.52 8.42 10.28
CA LEU A 342 -4.70 9.63 11.10
C LEU A 342 -5.30 10.82 10.33
N GLY A 343 -5.49 10.70 9.02
CA GLY A 343 -6.04 11.72 8.12
C GLY A 343 -7.38 11.30 7.53
N TYR A 344 -7.48 11.29 6.19
CA TYR A 344 -8.70 10.90 5.48
C TYR A 344 -9.05 9.42 5.61
N ASN A 345 -8.04 8.54 5.78
CA ASN A 345 -8.22 7.12 6.12
C ASN A 345 -9.08 6.34 5.12
N ASN A 346 -8.75 6.49 3.83
CA ASN A 346 -9.45 5.84 2.73
C ASN A 346 -8.47 4.99 1.91
N ALA A 347 -8.96 3.94 1.26
CA ALA A 347 -8.17 3.20 0.27
C ALA A 347 -8.33 3.83 -1.11
N ILE A 348 -7.48 4.83 -1.41
CA ILE A 348 -7.53 5.65 -2.62
C ILE A 348 -6.77 4.98 -3.77
N VAL A 349 -7.41 4.77 -4.93
CA VAL A 349 -6.82 4.03 -6.06
C VAL A 349 -5.56 4.68 -6.63
N LEU A 350 -5.41 6.00 -6.49
CA LEU A 350 -4.20 6.74 -6.86
C LEU A 350 -2.95 6.19 -6.15
N THR A 351 -3.05 5.97 -4.83
CA THR A 351 -1.92 5.64 -3.97
C THR A 351 -1.80 4.16 -3.66
N GLN A 352 -2.88 3.37 -3.81
CA GLN A 352 -2.80 1.90 -3.75
C GLN A 352 -1.61 1.31 -4.53
N PRO A 353 -1.35 1.65 -5.80
CA PRO A 353 -0.22 1.06 -6.51
C PRO A 353 1.14 1.50 -5.96
N MET A 354 1.23 2.71 -5.40
CA MET A 354 2.42 3.16 -4.67
C MET A 354 2.63 2.31 -3.42
N HIS A 355 1.58 2.06 -2.65
CA HIS A 355 1.67 1.21 -1.46
C HIS A 355 2.07 -0.21 -1.83
N ILE A 356 1.45 -0.81 -2.86
CA ILE A 356 1.81 -2.13 -3.39
C ILE A 356 3.29 -2.17 -3.77
N ASP A 357 3.87 -1.08 -4.29
CA ASP A 357 5.28 -1.05 -4.64
C ASP A 357 6.21 -1.29 -3.44
N ASP A 358 5.87 -0.81 -2.24
CA ASP A 358 6.59 -1.21 -1.01
C ASP A 358 6.06 -2.58 -0.49
N LEU A 359 4.75 -2.74 -0.34
CA LEU A 359 4.11 -3.89 0.32
C LEU A 359 4.41 -5.23 -0.35
N LYS A 360 4.71 -5.27 -1.66
CA LYS A 360 5.13 -6.51 -2.36
C LYS A 360 6.44 -7.11 -1.86
N TYR A 361 7.16 -6.39 -1.01
CA TYR A 361 8.37 -6.90 -0.35
C TYR A 361 8.14 -7.35 1.09
N LEU A 362 6.94 -7.18 1.64
CA LEU A 362 6.58 -7.95 2.82
C LEU A 362 6.61 -9.43 2.48
N ARG A 363 7.12 -10.27 3.37
CA ARG A 363 7.40 -11.68 3.08
C ARG A 363 6.12 -12.50 2.82
N THR A 364 4.97 -12.02 3.28
CA THR A 364 3.66 -12.59 2.96
C THR A 364 2.98 -11.81 1.84
N PRO A 365 2.33 -12.47 0.87
CA PRO A 365 1.61 -11.78 -0.19
C PRO A 365 0.35 -11.05 0.31
N LEU A 366 -0.12 -11.35 1.53
CA LEU A 366 -1.40 -10.86 2.06
C LEU A 366 -1.62 -9.35 1.89
N TYR A 367 -0.58 -8.55 2.15
CA TYR A 367 -0.71 -7.09 2.13
C TYR A 367 -0.75 -6.53 0.71
N ALA A 368 0.13 -7.01 -0.18
CA ALA A 368 0.12 -6.57 -1.57
C ALA A 368 -1.09 -7.11 -2.33
N TYR A 369 -1.46 -8.37 -2.09
CA TYR A 369 -2.61 -9.00 -2.74
C TYR A 369 -3.92 -8.43 -2.23
N GLY A 370 -4.02 -8.19 -0.92
CA GLY A 370 -5.19 -7.60 -0.31
C GLY A 370 -5.56 -6.26 -0.96
N ASP A 371 -4.60 -5.36 -1.20
CA ASP A 371 -4.81 -4.06 -1.85
C ASP A 371 -5.49 -4.20 -3.24
N TRP A 372 -4.91 -4.98 -4.15
CA TRP A 372 -5.47 -5.09 -5.51
C TRP A 372 -6.70 -6.00 -5.59
N LEU A 373 -6.86 -6.96 -4.68
CA LEU A 373 -8.10 -7.74 -4.55
C LEU A 373 -9.24 -6.86 -4.06
N SER A 374 -8.97 -6.03 -3.06
CA SER A 374 -9.90 -5.07 -2.47
C SER A 374 -10.45 -4.13 -3.54
N VAL A 375 -9.57 -3.48 -4.31
CA VAL A 375 -9.96 -2.61 -5.42
C VAL A 375 -10.68 -3.37 -6.54
N GLY A 376 -10.13 -4.50 -6.99
CA GLY A 376 -10.70 -5.29 -8.09
C GLY A 376 -12.13 -5.76 -7.80
N GLN A 377 -12.41 -6.15 -6.56
CA GLN A 377 -13.72 -6.61 -6.12
C GLN A 377 -14.76 -5.48 -6.09
N VAL A 378 -14.39 -4.25 -5.70
CA VAL A 378 -15.34 -3.13 -5.60
C VAL A 378 -15.54 -2.36 -6.91
N SER A 379 -14.65 -2.54 -7.89
CA SER A 379 -14.60 -1.75 -9.15
C SER A 379 -15.56 -2.20 -10.26
N LYS A 380 -16.51 -3.09 -9.96
CA LYS A 380 -17.65 -3.41 -10.86
C LYS A 380 -17.23 -3.93 -12.25
N GLY A 381 -16.06 -4.56 -12.36
CA GLY A 381 -15.50 -5.03 -13.63
C GLY A 381 -15.10 -3.92 -14.63
N GLY A 382 -15.04 -2.66 -14.19
CA GLY A 382 -14.63 -1.51 -14.99
C GLY A 382 -13.39 -0.81 -14.43
N ARG A 383 -13.29 0.52 -14.64
CA ARG A 383 -12.21 1.37 -14.10
C ARG A 383 -12.10 1.23 -12.59
N PHE A 384 -10.88 1.22 -12.07
CA PHE A 384 -10.66 1.07 -10.64
C PHE A 384 -11.22 2.22 -9.82
N LEU A 385 -11.96 1.87 -8.76
CA LEU A 385 -12.65 2.79 -7.87
C LEU A 385 -12.08 2.71 -6.47
N ASP A 386 -12.08 3.83 -5.75
CA ASP A 386 -11.77 3.84 -4.31
C ASP A 386 -12.65 2.85 -3.55
N ASN A 387 -12.05 2.10 -2.61
CA ASN A 387 -12.83 1.26 -1.72
C ASN A 387 -13.59 2.15 -0.72
N PRO A 388 -14.92 2.00 -0.55
CA PRO A 388 -15.72 2.87 0.30
C PRO A 388 -15.19 3.07 1.73
N GLY A 389 -14.67 4.27 2.03
CA GLY A 389 -14.32 4.81 3.37
C GLY A 389 -15.27 5.93 3.83
N ASP A 390 -14.83 7.19 3.94
CA ASP A 390 -15.70 8.36 4.13
C ASP A 390 -16.66 8.54 2.92
N PRO A 391 -18.00 8.54 3.10
CA PRO A 391 -18.97 8.70 2.01
C PRO A 391 -18.78 9.93 1.13
N ALA A 392 -18.14 10.99 1.65
CA ALA A 392 -17.84 12.19 0.87
C ALA A 392 -16.85 11.95 -0.28
N ASN A 393 -16.08 10.85 -0.23
CA ASN A 393 -14.98 10.57 -1.17
C ASN A 393 -15.13 9.20 -1.87
N TRP A 394 -16.33 8.63 -1.91
CA TRP A 394 -16.54 7.30 -2.52
C TRP A 394 -16.52 7.31 -4.04
N SER A 395 -16.06 6.19 -4.62
CA SER A 395 -16.24 5.82 -6.04
C SER A 395 -15.56 6.75 -7.06
N ASN A 396 -14.59 7.56 -6.63
CA ASN A 396 -13.73 8.27 -7.56
C ASN A 396 -12.80 7.28 -8.29
N SER A 397 -12.50 7.58 -9.56
CA SER A 397 -11.31 7.06 -10.22
C SER A 397 -10.33 8.22 -10.35
N TYR A 398 -9.10 7.95 -9.96
CA TYR A 398 -7.96 8.81 -10.21
C TYR A 398 -7.01 8.10 -11.17
N THR A 399 -6.01 8.82 -11.67
CA THR A 399 -4.86 8.21 -12.35
C THR A 399 -4.23 7.15 -11.44
N GLN A 400 -3.99 5.96 -11.97
CA GLN A 400 -3.46 4.84 -11.17
C GLN A 400 -2.80 3.80 -12.08
N TYR A 401 -1.91 2.98 -11.51
CA TYR A 401 -1.19 1.89 -12.19
C TYR A 401 -1.27 0.57 -11.40
N ILE A 402 -2.44 0.29 -10.81
CA ILE A 402 -2.68 -0.90 -9.97
C ILE A 402 -2.46 -2.19 -10.73
N GLY A 403 -2.87 -2.27 -12.00
CA GLY A 403 -2.63 -3.47 -12.82
C GLY A 403 -1.15 -3.82 -12.92
N GLU A 404 -0.29 -2.82 -13.14
CA GLU A 404 1.16 -2.98 -13.19
C GLU A 404 1.74 -3.38 -11.83
N ALA A 405 1.38 -2.67 -10.76
CA ALA A 405 1.88 -2.94 -9.41
C ALA A 405 1.44 -4.33 -8.91
N ALA A 406 0.18 -4.71 -9.16
CA ALA A 406 -0.35 -6.04 -8.86
C ALA A 406 0.44 -7.12 -9.58
N TRP A 407 0.73 -6.94 -10.88
CA TRP A 407 1.50 -7.92 -11.63
C TRP A 407 2.94 -8.04 -11.10
N ARG A 408 3.59 -6.93 -10.76
CA ARG A 408 4.90 -6.95 -10.10
C ARG A 408 4.86 -7.70 -8.77
N SER A 409 3.81 -7.54 -7.98
CA SER A 409 3.63 -8.32 -6.73
C SER A 409 3.48 -9.82 -7.01
N TYR A 410 2.80 -10.20 -8.09
CA TYR A 410 2.69 -11.60 -8.54
C TYR A 410 4.03 -12.14 -9.03
N GLN A 411 4.85 -11.34 -9.71
CA GLN A 411 6.20 -11.75 -10.11
C GLN A 411 7.13 -12.04 -8.91
N ILE A 412 6.93 -11.36 -7.78
CA ILE A 412 7.66 -11.61 -6.52
C ILE A 412 7.11 -12.84 -5.78
N HIS A 413 5.82 -12.88 -5.50
CA HIS A 413 5.24 -13.92 -4.64
C HIS A 413 4.82 -15.17 -5.40
N GLY A 414 4.30 -15.00 -6.61
CA GLY A 414 3.68 -16.04 -7.41
C GLY A 414 2.45 -16.67 -6.73
N GLY A 415 1.91 -17.67 -7.41
CA GLY A 415 0.87 -18.53 -6.86
C GLY A 415 0.08 -19.20 -7.97
N GLN A 416 -0.91 -19.99 -7.57
CA GLN A 416 -1.71 -20.82 -8.47
C GLN A 416 -2.35 -20.00 -9.61
N PRO A 417 -2.61 -20.60 -10.80
CA PRO A 417 -3.11 -19.88 -11.98
C PRO A 417 -4.39 -19.06 -11.76
N GLY A 418 -5.30 -19.48 -10.87
CA GLY A 418 -6.52 -18.73 -10.56
C GLY A 418 -6.26 -17.32 -10.01
N ILE A 419 -5.12 -17.09 -9.37
CA ILE A 419 -4.70 -15.77 -8.88
C ILE A 419 -4.38 -14.84 -10.06
N ALA A 420 -3.58 -15.33 -11.00
CA ALA A 420 -3.24 -14.60 -12.23
C ALA A 420 -4.48 -14.35 -13.09
N ALA A 421 -5.45 -15.29 -13.11
CA ALA A 421 -6.72 -15.10 -13.81
C ALA A 421 -7.54 -13.93 -13.23
N ASN A 422 -7.68 -13.83 -11.91
CA ASN A 422 -8.34 -12.68 -11.26
C ASN A 422 -7.63 -11.36 -11.60
N LEU A 423 -6.29 -11.34 -11.48
CA LEU A 423 -5.50 -10.16 -11.80
C LEU A 423 -5.69 -9.73 -13.26
N ALA A 424 -5.63 -10.68 -14.20
CA ALA A 424 -5.83 -10.43 -15.63
C ALA A 424 -7.22 -9.82 -15.90
N LYS A 425 -8.26 -10.39 -15.28
CA LYS A 425 -9.64 -9.91 -15.41
C LYS A 425 -9.81 -8.48 -14.86
N TYR A 426 -9.24 -8.18 -13.70
CA TYR A 426 -9.32 -6.86 -13.08
C TYR A 426 -8.56 -5.81 -13.90
N ALA A 427 -7.32 -6.11 -14.32
CA ALA A 427 -6.52 -5.20 -15.13
C ALA A 427 -7.11 -4.99 -16.54
N GLU A 428 -7.72 -6.00 -17.14
CA GLU A 428 -8.48 -5.85 -18.40
C GLU A 428 -9.69 -4.94 -18.21
N GLY A 429 -10.49 -5.19 -17.17
CA GLY A 429 -11.68 -4.39 -16.85
C GLY A 429 -11.33 -2.93 -16.64
N ASP A 430 -10.23 -2.67 -15.93
CA ASP A 430 -9.74 -1.31 -15.69
C ASP A 430 -9.25 -0.63 -16.98
N ALA A 431 -8.33 -1.25 -17.73
CA ALA A 431 -7.78 -0.64 -18.94
C ALA A 431 -8.87 -0.29 -19.97
N LYS A 432 -9.86 -1.18 -20.15
CA LYS A 432 -11.00 -0.92 -21.03
C LYS A 432 -11.99 0.07 -20.42
N GLY A 433 -12.23 -0.03 -19.12
CA GLY A 433 -13.16 0.82 -18.38
C GLY A 433 -12.70 2.28 -18.33
N GLN A 434 -11.40 2.53 -18.19
CA GLN A 434 -10.83 3.87 -18.25
C GLN A 434 -11.08 4.52 -19.60
N LEU A 435 -10.76 3.84 -20.72
CA LEU A 435 -11.06 4.38 -22.05
C LEU A 435 -12.56 4.55 -22.26
N SER A 436 -13.37 3.56 -21.90
CA SER A 436 -14.83 3.66 -22.04
C SER A 436 -15.44 4.84 -21.27
N PHE A 437 -14.79 5.30 -20.20
CA PHE A 437 -15.29 6.38 -19.35
C PHE A 437 -14.68 7.75 -19.70
N TYR A 438 -13.41 7.80 -20.08
CA TYR A 438 -12.66 9.05 -20.26
C TYR A 438 -12.27 9.38 -21.71
N ASP A 439 -12.29 8.44 -22.65
CA ASP A 439 -11.93 8.65 -24.07
C ASP A 439 -13.17 9.04 -24.88
N HIS A 440 -13.65 10.28 -24.74
CA HIS A 440 -14.91 10.74 -25.34
C HIS A 440 -14.78 10.96 -26.86
N ASP A 441 -13.61 11.37 -27.34
CA ASP A 441 -13.33 11.56 -28.76
C ASP A 441 -12.86 10.27 -29.47
N ASN A 442 -12.71 9.17 -28.73
CA ASN A 442 -12.29 7.83 -29.18
C ASN A 442 -10.89 7.77 -29.82
N ASN A 443 -10.00 8.72 -29.52
CA ASN A 443 -8.66 8.75 -30.08
C ASN A 443 -7.70 7.73 -29.41
N GLY A 444 -8.12 7.09 -28.31
CA GLY A 444 -7.32 6.13 -27.55
C GLY A 444 -6.54 6.72 -26.37
N LEU A 445 -6.89 7.94 -25.94
CA LEU A 445 -6.33 8.61 -24.77
C LEU A 445 -7.43 8.90 -23.76
N ILE A 446 -7.08 8.90 -22.48
CA ILE A 446 -7.99 9.36 -21.44
C ILE A 446 -8.02 10.89 -21.42
N GLU A 447 -9.19 11.45 -21.20
CA GLU A 447 -9.41 12.88 -21.04
C GLU A 447 -9.73 13.23 -19.59
N TYR A 448 -9.09 14.27 -19.06
CA TYR A 448 -9.44 14.84 -17.75
C TYR A 448 -9.83 16.31 -17.89
N ASP A 449 -10.77 16.74 -17.06
CA ASP A 449 -11.26 18.11 -16.94
C ASP A 449 -10.83 18.78 -15.63
N TRP A 450 -10.23 18.02 -14.71
CA TRP A 450 -9.89 18.46 -13.37
C TRP A 450 -8.52 17.94 -12.89
N GLY A 451 -7.70 18.84 -12.35
CA GLY A 451 -6.37 18.54 -11.83
C GLY A 451 -6.32 17.48 -10.72
N ALA A 452 -7.36 17.33 -9.89
CA ALA A 452 -7.34 16.31 -8.83
C ALA A 452 -7.40 14.88 -9.37
N LEU A 453 -7.94 14.66 -10.58
CA LEU A 453 -7.91 13.35 -11.25
C LEU A 453 -6.47 12.86 -11.49
N THR A 454 -5.51 13.78 -11.53
CA THR A 454 -4.08 13.47 -11.68
C THR A 454 -3.40 13.08 -10.38
N GLY A 455 -4.06 13.24 -9.24
CA GLY A 455 -3.47 13.02 -7.92
C GLY A 455 -2.44 14.05 -7.47
N ASN A 456 -2.28 15.15 -8.22
CA ASN A 456 -1.38 16.25 -7.88
C ASN A 456 -2.14 17.57 -7.65
N ASP A 457 -3.48 17.49 -7.58
CA ASP A 457 -4.41 18.59 -7.29
C ASP A 457 -4.03 19.90 -8.00
N ALA A 458 -3.62 20.90 -7.21
CA ALA A 458 -3.28 22.24 -7.66
C ALA A 458 -1.82 22.39 -8.15
N ASP A 459 -1.06 21.30 -8.28
CA ASP A 459 0.28 21.27 -8.88
C ASP A 459 0.30 20.63 -10.30
N ALA A 460 -0.86 20.25 -10.85
CA ALA A 460 -1.04 19.91 -12.26
C ALA A 460 -1.19 21.19 -13.11
N VAL A 461 -0.06 21.88 -13.32
CA VAL A 461 -0.03 23.25 -13.86
C VAL A 461 -0.65 23.38 -15.25
N SER A 462 -0.68 22.34 -16.07
CA SER A 462 -1.35 22.37 -17.38
C SER A 462 -2.81 22.86 -17.30
N PHE A 463 -3.57 22.45 -16.27
CA PHE A 463 -4.97 22.87 -16.10
C PHE A 463 -5.15 24.37 -15.83
N HIS A 464 -4.08 25.07 -15.49
CA HIS A 464 -4.11 26.51 -15.25
C HIS A 464 -3.92 27.34 -16.53
N TRP A 465 -3.53 26.72 -17.65
CA TRP A 465 -3.29 27.45 -18.90
C TRP A 465 -4.58 27.99 -19.51
N ARG A 466 -5.60 27.12 -19.58
CA ARG A 466 -6.97 27.47 -19.98
C ARG A 466 -7.94 26.34 -19.62
N SER A 467 -9.23 26.67 -19.53
CA SER A 467 -10.29 25.70 -19.21
C SER A 467 -10.54 24.69 -20.35
N GLY A 468 -11.03 23.51 -19.98
CA GLY A 468 -11.51 22.47 -20.90
C GLY A 468 -10.79 21.14 -20.71
N ASN A 469 -11.33 20.09 -21.34
CA ASN A 469 -10.78 18.74 -21.25
C ASN A 469 -9.43 18.64 -21.95
N LEU A 470 -8.53 17.88 -21.34
CA LEU A 470 -7.20 17.58 -21.83
C LEU A 470 -7.08 16.09 -22.12
N ASP A 471 -6.65 15.70 -23.32
CA ASP A 471 -6.00 14.41 -23.55
C ASP A 471 -4.74 14.33 -22.68
N ARG A 472 -4.63 13.26 -21.90
CA ARG A 472 -3.64 13.14 -20.84
C ARG A 472 -2.57 12.10 -21.15
N THR A 473 -1.33 12.40 -20.78
CA THR A 473 -0.20 11.45 -20.84
C THR A 473 -0.33 10.35 -19.80
N GLU A 474 -1.18 10.52 -18.79
CA GLU A 474 -1.64 9.50 -17.85
C GLU A 474 -2.27 8.28 -18.52
N SER A 475 -2.64 8.37 -19.81
CA SER A 475 -2.92 7.20 -20.67
C SER A 475 -1.80 6.15 -20.65
N ALA A 476 -0.58 6.53 -20.26
CA ALA A 476 0.51 5.62 -19.94
C ALA A 476 0.12 4.48 -19.00
N TYR A 477 -0.78 4.72 -18.03
CA TYR A 477 -1.19 3.68 -17.10
C TYR A 477 -2.28 2.76 -17.66
N VAL A 478 -3.07 3.23 -18.64
CA VAL A 478 -3.91 2.33 -19.46
C VAL A 478 -3.01 1.38 -20.26
N TYR A 479 -1.93 1.90 -20.85
CA TYR A 479 -0.92 1.09 -21.55
C TYR A 479 -0.29 0.03 -20.62
N SER A 480 0.21 0.42 -19.44
CA SER A 480 0.87 -0.53 -18.54
C SER A 480 -0.10 -1.51 -17.88
N GLY A 481 -1.33 -1.09 -17.58
CA GLY A 481 -2.41 -1.97 -17.14
C GLY A 481 -2.79 -3.01 -18.20
N ALA A 482 -2.90 -2.62 -19.47
CA ALA A 482 -3.15 -3.55 -20.57
C ALA A 482 -2.00 -4.56 -20.76
N LEU A 483 -0.74 -4.12 -20.62
CA LEU A 483 0.40 -5.04 -20.66
C LEU A 483 0.42 -6.00 -19.46
N ALA A 484 0.08 -5.54 -18.26
CA ALA A 484 -0.03 -6.38 -17.08
C ALA A 484 -1.11 -7.45 -17.27
N ALA A 485 -2.29 -7.07 -17.79
CA ALA A 485 -3.35 -8.02 -18.15
C ALA A 485 -2.87 -9.04 -19.19
N ALA A 486 -2.16 -8.59 -20.22
CA ALA A 486 -1.61 -9.48 -21.25
C ALA A 486 -0.65 -10.53 -20.65
N GLN A 487 0.29 -10.09 -19.80
CA GLN A 487 1.26 -10.99 -19.18
C GLN A 487 0.59 -11.98 -18.22
N ALA A 488 -0.42 -11.53 -17.47
CA ALA A 488 -1.20 -12.40 -16.60
C ALA A 488 -2.02 -13.43 -17.40
N TYR A 489 -2.56 -13.05 -18.55
CA TYR A 489 -3.22 -13.97 -19.47
C TYR A 489 -2.27 -14.99 -20.08
N ASP A 490 -1.04 -14.60 -20.47
CA ASP A 490 -0.03 -15.56 -20.93
C ASP A 490 0.33 -16.57 -19.84
N ALA A 491 0.45 -16.11 -18.58
CA ALA A 491 0.80 -16.98 -17.46
C ALA A 491 -0.22 -18.08 -17.18
N ILE A 492 -1.47 -17.91 -17.62
CA ILE A 492 -2.53 -18.92 -17.56
C ILE A 492 -2.82 -19.57 -18.92
N GLY A 493 -2.02 -19.30 -19.94
CA GLY A 493 -2.14 -19.90 -21.28
C GLY A 493 -3.24 -19.30 -22.18
N ASN A 494 -3.84 -18.17 -21.81
CA ASN A 494 -4.88 -17.50 -22.62
C ASN A 494 -4.25 -16.53 -23.64
N THR A 495 -3.63 -17.10 -24.68
CA THR A 495 -2.89 -16.34 -25.70
C THR A 495 -3.78 -15.39 -26.50
N THR A 496 -5.05 -15.75 -26.74
CA THR A 496 -6.03 -14.89 -27.42
C THR A 496 -6.28 -13.60 -26.65
N LYS A 497 -6.60 -13.69 -25.36
CA LYS A 497 -6.77 -12.50 -24.52
C LYS A 497 -5.49 -11.72 -24.35
N ALA A 498 -4.35 -12.41 -24.24
CA ALA A 498 -3.06 -11.72 -24.15
C ALA A 498 -2.76 -10.90 -25.42
N ALA A 499 -3.07 -11.41 -26.61
CA ALA A 499 -2.93 -10.68 -27.88
C ALA A 499 -3.90 -9.50 -27.98
N GLU A 500 -5.14 -9.66 -27.52
CA GLU A 500 -6.13 -8.58 -27.44
C GLU A 500 -5.60 -7.42 -26.59
N MET A 501 -5.10 -7.71 -25.39
CA MET A 501 -4.62 -6.68 -24.47
C MET A 501 -3.33 -6.01 -24.97
N ARG A 502 -2.43 -6.74 -25.65
CA ARG A 502 -1.28 -6.12 -26.35
C ARG A 502 -1.70 -5.20 -27.49
N THR A 503 -2.77 -5.56 -28.21
CA THR A 503 -3.32 -4.71 -29.27
C THR A 503 -3.86 -3.41 -28.69
N LEU A 504 -4.56 -3.48 -27.56
CA LEU A 504 -5.01 -2.30 -26.83
C LEU A 504 -3.83 -1.42 -26.38
N ALA A 505 -2.81 -2.02 -25.76
CA ALA A 505 -1.60 -1.29 -25.37
C ALA A 505 -0.94 -0.59 -26.58
N THR A 506 -0.82 -1.27 -27.71
CA THR A 506 -0.27 -0.69 -28.94
C THR A 506 -1.10 0.49 -29.46
N ARG A 507 -2.43 0.41 -29.40
CA ARG A 507 -3.33 1.53 -29.75
C ARG A 507 -3.04 2.75 -28.88
N VAL A 508 -2.98 2.58 -27.57
CA VAL A 508 -2.71 3.67 -26.61
C VAL A 508 -1.31 4.25 -26.81
N GLN A 509 -0.29 3.39 -27.01
CA GLN A 509 1.07 3.82 -27.29
C GLN A 509 1.12 4.71 -28.54
N ASN A 510 0.50 4.28 -29.63
CA ASN A 510 0.45 5.04 -30.87
C ASN A 510 -0.29 6.36 -30.69
N ALA A 511 -1.40 6.38 -29.94
CA ALA A 511 -2.12 7.61 -29.64
C ALA A 511 -1.24 8.60 -28.87
N VAL A 512 -0.57 8.18 -27.79
CA VAL A 512 0.33 9.03 -27.01
C VAL A 512 1.42 9.64 -27.90
N VAL A 513 2.06 8.84 -28.73
CA VAL A 513 3.15 9.32 -29.59
C VAL A 513 2.64 10.24 -30.72
N ASN A 514 1.53 9.91 -31.36
CA ASN A 514 1.06 10.66 -32.53
C ASN A 514 0.29 11.94 -32.16
N VAL A 515 -0.35 11.95 -30.99
CA VAL A 515 -1.24 13.02 -30.56
C VAL A 515 -0.54 14.00 -29.61
N LEU A 516 0.27 13.50 -28.68
CA LEU A 516 0.80 14.30 -27.57
C LEU A 516 2.27 14.72 -27.77
N TRP A 517 2.99 14.14 -28.73
CA TRP A 517 4.37 14.52 -29.00
C TRP A 517 4.45 15.85 -29.74
N ASN A 518 5.07 16.87 -29.13
CA ASN A 518 5.42 18.10 -29.83
C ASN A 518 6.81 17.97 -30.47
N PRO A 519 6.95 17.89 -31.80
CA PRO A 519 8.26 17.77 -32.44
C PRO A 519 9.12 19.04 -32.31
N THR A 520 8.50 20.22 -32.18
CA THR A 520 9.19 21.50 -32.02
C THR A 520 9.73 21.66 -30.61
N ALA A 521 8.89 21.40 -29.59
CA ALA A 521 9.30 21.47 -28.18
C ALA A 521 10.12 20.24 -27.72
N ARG A 522 10.06 19.15 -28.50
CA ARG A 522 10.72 17.85 -28.24
C ARG A 522 10.33 17.26 -26.89
N VAL A 523 9.05 17.34 -26.54
CA VAL A 523 8.50 16.84 -25.30
C VAL A 523 7.04 16.45 -25.52
N LEU A 524 6.53 15.52 -24.71
CA LEU A 524 5.10 15.25 -24.65
C LEU A 524 4.39 16.44 -23.99
N GLN A 525 3.25 16.81 -24.53
CA GLN A 525 2.37 17.85 -24.01
C GLN A 525 0.95 17.32 -24.00
N HIS A 526 0.19 17.67 -22.96
CA HIS A 526 -1.25 17.42 -22.96
C HIS A 526 -1.90 18.13 -24.15
N ARG A 527 -3.08 17.71 -24.58
CA ARG A 527 -3.77 18.33 -25.72
C ARG A 527 -5.18 18.69 -25.34
N HIS A 528 -5.61 19.91 -25.61
CA HIS A 528 -7.02 20.25 -25.44
C HIS A 528 -7.88 19.59 -26.49
N VAL A 529 -8.86 18.80 -26.04
CA VAL A 529 -9.74 18.00 -26.88
C VAL A 529 -10.49 18.87 -27.88
N SER A 530 -11.05 20.00 -27.44
CA SER A 530 -11.92 20.86 -28.27
C SER A 530 -11.20 21.61 -29.40
N THR A 531 -9.88 21.81 -29.29
CA THR A 531 -9.11 22.66 -30.22
C THR A 531 -7.89 21.97 -30.82
N ASN A 532 -7.59 20.74 -30.39
CA ASN A 532 -6.38 20.01 -30.73
C ASN A 532 -5.06 20.76 -30.45
N THR A 533 -5.09 21.81 -29.62
CA THR A 533 -3.87 22.57 -29.29
C THR A 533 -3.14 21.88 -28.15
N LEU A 534 -1.82 21.71 -28.32
CA LEU A 534 -0.94 21.21 -27.26
C LEU A 534 -0.78 22.26 -26.15
N ASP A 535 -0.79 21.78 -24.91
CA ASP A 535 -0.60 22.57 -23.71
C ASP A 535 0.89 22.89 -23.51
N PRO A 536 1.28 24.18 -23.50
CA PRO A 536 2.67 24.56 -23.30
C PRO A 536 3.18 24.30 -21.88
N TRP A 537 2.29 24.23 -20.88
CA TRP A 537 2.63 24.08 -19.47
C TRP A 537 2.71 22.59 -19.09
N LYS A 538 3.78 22.25 -18.37
CA LYS A 538 4.23 20.87 -18.18
C LYS A 538 4.33 20.55 -16.69
N GLU A 539 4.21 19.26 -16.42
CA GLU A 539 4.45 18.66 -15.12
C GLU A 539 5.13 17.29 -15.28
N ILE A 540 5.57 16.68 -14.18
CA ILE A 540 6.17 15.33 -14.20
C ILE A 540 5.21 14.30 -14.84
N ASN A 541 3.90 14.54 -14.82
CA ASN A 541 2.89 13.69 -15.45
C ASN A 541 3.10 13.54 -16.97
N ASN A 542 3.67 14.54 -17.65
CA ASN A 542 4.07 14.44 -19.05
C ASN A 542 5.08 13.31 -19.31
N PHE A 543 5.77 12.86 -18.25
CA PHE A 543 6.81 11.84 -18.31
C PHE A 543 6.39 10.46 -17.80
N TYR A 544 5.14 10.27 -17.38
CA TYR A 544 4.62 8.93 -17.03
C TYR A 544 4.79 7.91 -18.17
N PRO A 545 4.65 8.27 -19.48
CA PRO A 545 5.00 7.39 -20.59
C PRO A 545 6.45 6.86 -20.55
N TYR A 546 7.42 7.62 -20.05
CA TYR A 546 8.79 7.12 -19.86
C TYR A 546 8.90 6.22 -18.64
N ALA A 547 8.21 6.56 -17.54
CA ALA A 547 8.22 5.77 -16.30
C ALA A 547 7.73 4.31 -16.51
N VAL A 548 6.78 4.11 -17.42
CA VAL A 548 6.23 2.78 -17.75
C VAL A 548 6.85 2.13 -19.00
N GLY A 549 7.82 2.77 -19.64
CA GLY A 549 8.47 2.23 -20.84
C GLY A 549 7.65 2.32 -22.12
N LEU A 550 6.62 3.17 -22.18
CA LEU A 550 5.76 3.37 -23.36
C LEU A 550 6.55 4.03 -24.51
N MET A 551 7.38 5.01 -24.20
CA MET A 551 8.02 5.83 -25.24
C MET A 551 9.03 5.03 -26.07
N PRO A 552 9.06 5.19 -27.41
CA PRO A 552 10.10 4.58 -28.22
C PRO A 552 11.48 5.08 -27.81
N ASN A 553 12.45 4.16 -27.73
CA ASN A 553 13.79 4.48 -27.25
C ASN A 553 14.71 5.02 -28.37
N THR A 554 14.43 6.23 -28.86
CA THR A 554 15.22 6.91 -29.89
C THR A 554 15.84 8.21 -29.37
N ALA A 555 16.88 8.71 -30.04
CA ALA A 555 17.49 9.99 -29.67
C ALA A 555 16.46 11.14 -29.63
N THR A 556 15.54 11.17 -30.61
CA THR A 556 14.46 12.17 -30.70
C THR A 556 13.60 12.23 -29.43
N TYR A 557 13.18 11.09 -28.90
CA TYR A 557 12.31 11.07 -27.72
C TYR A 557 13.10 11.29 -26.42
N ARG A 558 14.36 10.83 -26.35
CA ARG A 558 15.22 11.09 -25.17
C ARG A 558 15.46 12.59 -24.91
N GLU A 559 15.36 13.44 -25.92
CA GLU A 559 15.46 14.91 -25.77
C GLU A 559 14.46 15.49 -24.78
N ALA A 560 13.31 14.84 -24.53
CA ALA A 560 12.34 15.30 -23.54
C ALA A 560 12.95 15.36 -22.14
N LEU A 561 13.84 14.41 -21.80
CA LEU A 561 14.44 14.28 -20.47
C LEU A 561 15.43 15.41 -20.16
N ARG A 562 15.85 16.19 -21.16
CA ARG A 562 16.74 17.36 -20.97
C ARG A 562 16.18 18.38 -19.98
N LEU A 563 14.87 18.43 -19.78
CA LEU A 563 14.24 19.34 -18.84
C LEU A 563 14.66 19.07 -17.38
N PHE A 564 15.09 17.86 -17.04
CA PHE A 564 15.55 17.50 -15.70
C PHE A 564 16.98 17.96 -15.39
N THR A 565 17.71 18.49 -16.37
CA THR A 565 19.02 19.07 -16.07
C THR A 565 18.87 20.43 -15.37
N ASP A 566 17.86 21.21 -15.77
CA ASP A 566 17.67 22.58 -15.28
C ASP A 566 16.80 22.60 -14.01
N PRO A 567 17.35 22.98 -12.83
CA PRO A 567 16.57 23.07 -11.60
C PRO A 567 15.49 24.17 -11.62
N ALA A 568 15.52 25.10 -12.57
CA ALA A 568 14.43 26.06 -12.79
C ALA A 568 13.24 25.43 -13.53
N GLU A 569 13.42 24.27 -14.17
CA GLU A 569 12.35 23.47 -14.78
C GLU A 569 11.88 22.42 -13.77
N TYR A 570 12.76 21.48 -13.39
CA TYR A 570 12.47 20.41 -12.43
C TYR A 570 13.61 20.28 -11.42
N PRO A 571 13.48 20.86 -10.22
CA PRO A 571 14.46 20.69 -9.15
C PRO A 571 14.40 19.27 -8.55
N VAL A 572 15.55 18.75 -8.09
CA VAL A 572 15.59 17.52 -7.26
C VAL A 572 14.94 17.74 -5.89
N PHE A 573 15.10 18.94 -5.31
CA PHE A 573 14.42 19.31 -4.08
C PHE A 573 14.12 20.82 -4.03
N PRO A 574 12.90 21.24 -3.63
CA PRO A 574 11.75 20.38 -3.36
C PRO A 574 11.27 19.65 -4.62
N PHE A 575 10.91 18.38 -4.49
CA PHE A 575 10.53 17.50 -5.61
C PHE A 575 9.08 17.80 -6.07
N TYR A 576 8.87 18.94 -6.73
CA TYR A 576 7.56 19.36 -7.24
C TYR A 576 7.09 18.53 -8.44
N THR A 577 5.77 18.46 -8.64
CA THR A 577 5.19 17.90 -9.88
C THR A 577 5.19 18.94 -11.00
N ALA A 578 4.77 20.18 -10.73
CA ALA A 578 4.76 21.24 -11.73
C ALA A 578 6.17 21.59 -12.21
N ASN A 579 6.31 21.88 -13.50
CA ASN A 579 7.49 22.56 -14.01
C ASN A 579 7.55 23.98 -13.43
N GLN A 580 8.69 24.37 -12.84
CA GLN A 580 8.77 25.64 -12.10
C GLN A 580 8.81 26.89 -13.00
N LYS A 581 9.27 26.79 -14.26
CA LYS A 581 9.14 27.90 -15.22
C LYS A 581 7.70 28.09 -15.65
N ASP A 582 7.01 27.00 -15.95
CA ASP A 582 5.60 27.06 -16.34
C ASP A 582 4.73 27.52 -15.17
N LYS A 583 5.04 27.09 -13.94
CA LYS A 583 4.39 27.56 -12.72
C LYS A 583 4.58 29.06 -12.48
N ALA A 584 5.77 29.59 -12.76
CA ALA A 584 6.00 31.03 -12.71
C ALA A 584 5.18 31.78 -13.76
N ALA A 585 5.05 31.23 -14.98
CA ALA A 585 4.17 31.78 -16.01
C ALA A 585 2.69 31.71 -15.62
N ALA A 586 2.24 30.61 -15.02
CA ALA A 586 0.89 30.42 -14.50
C ALA A 586 0.58 31.42 -13.38
N ALA A 587 1.51 31.63 -12.45
CA ALA A 587 1.39 32.63 -11.41
C ALA A 587 1.30 34.06 -11.98
N ALA A 588 2.13 34.39 -12.98
CA ALA A 588 2.05 35.69 -13.66
C ALA A 588 0.72 35.90 -14.39
N ALA A 589 0.08 34.82 -14.84
CA ALA A 589 -1.25 34.81 -15.44
C ALA A 589 -2.40 34.78 -14.41
N GLY A 590 -2.10 34.80 -13.10
CA GLY A 590 -3.09 34.83 -12.02
C GLY A 590 -3.54 33.45 -11.49
N ASN A 591 -2.90 32.36 -11.92
CA ASN A 591 -3.24 30.98 -11.54
C ASN A 591 -2.04 30.25 -10.91
N PRO A 592 -1.57 30.67 -9.72
CA PRO A 592 -0.30 30.19 -9.16
C PRO A 592 -0.31 28.72 -8.70
N GLY A 593 -1.48 28.09 -8.53
CA GLY A 593 -1.59 26.75 -7.95
C GLY A 593 -1.13 26.69 -6.49
N SER A 594 -0.81 25.48 -6.01
CA SER A 594 -0.19 25.28 -4.69
C SER A 594 1.33 25.38 -4.76
N ASN A 595 2.03 25.48 -3.63
CA ASN A 595 3.49 25.29 -3.55
C ASN A 595 3.86 24.04 -2.74
N ASN A 596 3.00 23.02 -2.80
CA ASN A 596 3.13 21.81 -2.01
C ASN A 596 4.05 20.81 -2.71
N PHE A 597 4.73 19.99 -1.91
CA PHE A 597 5.47 18.81 -2.35
C PHE A 597 5.36 17.71 -1.29
N SER A 598 5.44 16.46 -1.72
CA SER A 598 5.13 15.29 -0.90
C SER A 598 5.84 14.04 -1.44
N THR A 599 5.79 12.97 -0.65
CA THR A 599 6.33 11.66 -1.03
C THR A 599 5.70 11.16 -2.34
N ILE A 600 4.44 11.51 -2.66
CA ILE A 600 3.80 11.12 -3.92
C ILE A 600 4.56 11.64 -5.14
N ASN A 601 5.06 12.88 -5.06
CA ASN A 601 5.80 13.53 -6.13
C ASN A 601 7.19 12.88 -6.30
N SER A 602 7.90 12.64 -5.18
CA SER A 602 9.17 11.91 -5.24
C SER A 602 9.00 10.47 -5.72
N THR A 603 7.90 9.79 -5.37
CA THR A 603 7.60 8.42 -5.82
C THR A 603 7.52 8.33 -7.35
N VAL A 604 6.77 9.23 -7.99
CA VAL A 604 6.66 9.23 -9.45
C VAL A 604 7.96 9.70 -10.11
N GLN A 605 8.71 10.60 -9.49
CA GLN A 605 10.03 11.02 -9.97
C GLN A 605 11.05 9.88 -9.87
N PHE A 606 11.02 9.06 -8.81
CA PHE A 606 11.83 7.84 -8.72
C PHE A 606 11.47 6.86 -9.83
N ARG A 607 10.19 6.60 -10.09
CA ARG A 607 9.77 5.72 -11.21
C ARG A 607 10.30 6.22 -12.55
N LEU A 608 10.24 7.54 -12.79
CA LEU A 608 10.82 8.16 -13.98
C LEU A 608 12.34 7.97 -14.03
N PHE A 609 13.09 8.35 -13.00
CA PHE A 609 14.55 8.28 -13.01
C PHE A 609 15.04 6.83 -13.11
N SER A 610 14.37 5.93 -12.40
CA SER A 610 14.58 4.48 -12.42
C SER A 610 14.44 3.90 -13.84
N SER A 611 13.39 4.29 -14.57
CA SER A 611 13.21 3.89 -15.97
C SER A 611 14.17 4.61 -16.90
N ALA A 612 14.39 5.92 -16.73
CA ALA A 612 15.26 6.72 -17.59
C ALA A 612 16.70 6.19 -17.60
N LEU A 613 17.25 5.90 -16.43
CA LEU A 613 18.62 5.40 -16.27
C LEU A 613 18.83 4.00 -16.90
N ARG A 614 17.77 3.20 -17.03
CA ARG A 614 17.86 1.84 -17.59
C ARG A 614 17.43 1.74 -19.04
N ASN A 615 16.33 2.38 -19.38
CA ASN A 615 15.63 2.21 -20.64
C ASN A 615 15.89 3.38 -21.60
N TYR A 616 16.23 4.57 -21.11
CA TYR A 616 16.42 5.77 -21.91
C TYR A 616 17.78 6.44 -21.63
N PRO A 617 18.90 5.70 -21.77
CA PRO A 617 20.22 6.19 -21.37
C PRO A 617 20.56 7.49 -22.10
N SER A 618 20.84 8.53 -21.31
CA SER A 618 21.16 9.88 -21.74
C SER A 618 22.04 10.56 -20.69
N SER A 619 22.57 11.75 -20.99
CA SER A 619 23.29 12.57 -20.01
C SER A 619 22.37 13.45 -19.16
N TYR A 620 21.05 13.37 -19.32
CA TYR A 620 20.11 14.33 -18.75
C TYR A 620 19.66 14.02 -17.32
N ILE A 621 19.61 12.74 -16.98
CA ILE A 621 19.30 12.24 -15.64
C ILE A 621 20.47 11.34 -15.26
N THR A 622 21.14 11.64 -14.15
CA THR A 622 22.33 10.94 -13.71
C THR A 622 22.08 10.11 -12.45
N THR A 623 23.00 9.21 -12.12
CA THR A 623 22.93 8.46 -10.85
C THR A 623 23.15 9.38 -9.64
N ASP A 624 23.84 10.51 -9.81
CA ASP A 624 24.00 11.54 -8.76
C ASP A 624 22.67 12.27 -8.51
N ASP A 625 21.89 12.59 -9.55
CA ASP A 625 20.54 13.17 -9.39
C ASP A 625 19.61 12.21 -8.64
N TYR A 626 19.66 10.92 -9.00
CA TYR A 626 18.93 9.87 -8.28
C TYR A 626 19.34 9.78 -6.81
N LYS A 627 20.66 9.81 -6.53
CA LYS A 627 21.18 9.78 -5.16
C LYS A 627 20.73 11.01 -4.37
N LYS A 628 20.82 12.22 -4.94
CA LYS A 628 20.31 13.44 -4.29
C LYS A 628 18.82 13.34 -3.97
N LEU A 629 18.01 12.83 -4.90
CA LEU A 629 16.58 12.61 -4.67
C LEU A 629 16.33 11.63 -3.52
N LEU A 630 17.07 10.50 -3.46
CA LEU A 630 16.99 9.52 -2.37
C LEU A 630 17.28 10.16 -0.99
N TYR A 631 18.33 10.98 -0.92
CA TYR A 631 18.73 11.65 0.32
C TYR A 631 17.72 12.72 0.74
N TRP A 632 17.26 13.57 -0.18
CA TRP A 632 16.27 14.61 0.11
C TRP A 632 14.89 14.06 0.44
N ASN A 633 14.45 12.98 -0.23
CA ASN A 633 13.23 12.25 0.12
C ASN A 633 13.29 11.72 1.56
N THR A 634 14.45 11.22 1.98
CA THR A 634 14.67 10.76 3.35
C THR A 634 14.68 11.93 4.34
N TRP A 635 15.37 13.01 4.01
CA TRP A 635 15.48 14.19 4.86
C TRP A 635 14.13 14.87 5.10
N ALA A 636 13.28 14.97 4.08
CA ALA A 636 11.95 15.58 4.20
C ALA A 636 11.05 14.85 5.22
N GLN A 637 11.24 13.54 5.39
CA GLN A 637 10.51 12.74 6.38
C GLN A 637 10.98 12.97 7.83
N TYR A 638 12.08 13.68 8.06
CA TYR A 638 12.55 14.04 9.40
C TYR A 638 12.27 15.52 9.68
N VAL A 639 11.65 15.83 10.83
CA VAL A 639 11.43 17.23 11.23
C VAL A 639 12.79 17.94 11.36
N GLY A 640 13.06 18.88 10.45
CA GLY A 640 14.34 19.59 10.36
C GLY A 640 15.55 18.70 10.05
N GLY A 641 15.35 17.52 9.44
CA GLY A 641 16.43 16.55 9.23
C GLY A 641 16.88 15.81 10.49
N ASN A 642 16.18 15.97 11.62
CA ASN A 642 16.53 15.32 12.87
C ASN A 642 15.96 13.89 12.91
N THR A 643 16.86 12.91 12.90
CA THR A 643 16.53 11.48 12.90
C THR A 643 15.74 11.02 14.12
N GLN A 644 15.67 11.79 15.21
CA GLN A 644 14.78 11.52 16.34
C GLN A 644 13.30 11.63 15.97
N TRP A 645 12.96 12.45 14.98
CA TRP A 645 11.60 12.87 14.67
C TRP A 645 11.20 12.52 13.24
N PRO A 646 11.13 11.22 12.88
CA PRO A 646 10.52 10.83 11.62
C PRO A 646 9.02 11.10 11.67
N ASP A 647 8.54 11.95 10.77
CA ASP A 647 7.14 12.30 10.56
C ASP A 647 6.86 12.55 9.08
N ALA A 648 6.40 11.52 8.37
CA ALA A 648 5.88 11.67 7.02
C ALA A 648 4.51 12.35 7.07
N ASN A 649 4.46 13.65 6.82
CA ASN A 649 3.20 14.37 6.66
C ASN A 649 2.58 14.05 5.29
N GLU A 650 1.30 14.32 5.12
CA GLU A 650 0.66 14.22 3.80
C GLU A 650 1.38 15.09 2.76
N PHE A 651 1.77 16.30 3.11
CA PHE A 651 2.58 17.17 2.26
C PHE A 651 3.38 18.19 3.09
N TRP A 652 4.30 18.85 2.39
CA TRP A 652 5.13 19.92 2.88
C TRP A 652 5.02 21.12 1.96
N ALA A 653 5.30 22.31 2.48
CA ALA A 653 5.33 23.54 1.70
C ALA A 653 6.33 24.53 2.28
N ASN A 654 6.46 25.67 1.61
CA ASN A 654 7.23 26.83 2.08
C ASN A 654 8.70 26.47 2.40
N TRP A 655 9.33 25.70 1.51
CA TRP A 655 10.77 25.56 1.52
C TRP A 655 11.43 26.92 1.28
N ASN A 656 12.35 27.31 2.17
CA ASN A 656 13.02 28.60 2.12
C ASN A 656 14.50 28.54 1.72
N GLY A 657 14.97 27.39 1.23
CA GLY A 657 16.38 27.14 0.90
C GLY A 657 17.18 26.40 1.98
N SER A 658 16.66 26.32 3.21
CA SER A 658 17.34 25.59 4.31
C SER A 658 16.41 24.71 5.15
N SER A 659 15.11 25.01 5.21
CA SER A 659 14.14 24.30 6.04
C SER A 659 12.76 24.22 5.41
N ILE A 660 12.03 23.15 5.71
CA ILE A 660 10.60 23.04 5.47
C ILE A 660 9.89 23.81 6.59
N THR A 661 9.31 24.96 6.26
CA THR A 661 8.66 25.81 7.27
C THR A 661 7.18 25.49 7.47
N TYR A 662 6.58 24.70 6.57
CA TYR A 662 5.23 24.18 6.72
C TYR A 662 5.19 22.66 6.49
N ARG A 663 4.65 21.94 7.48
CA ARG A 663 4.35 20.51 7.41
C ARG A 663 2.85 20.36 7.66
N SER A 664 2.14 19.59 6.83
CA SER A 664 0.68 19.47 6.96
C SER A 664 0.25 18.68 8.20
N TRP A 665 -0.99 18.89 8.63
CA TRP A 665 -1.57 18.41 9.90
C TRP A 665 -1.85 16.90 9.93
N ILE A 666 -1.75 16.20 8.80
CA ILE A 666 -1.89 14.74 8.75
C ILE A 666 -0.51 14.12 8.94
N HIS A 667 -0.27 13.56 10.12
CA HIS A 667 0.98 12.94 10.52
C HIS A 667 1.05 11.46 10.14
N HIS A 668 2.28 10.96 9.96
CA HIS A 668 2.56 9.54 9.70
C HIS A 668 1.73 8.94 8.55
N ASN A 669 1.58 9.72 7.49
CA ASN A 669 0.87 9.35 6.28
C ASN A 669 1.74 8.46 5.35
N ILE A 670 1.09 7.77 4.42
CA ILE A 670 1.68 7.04 3.30
C ILE A 670 1.24 7.62 1.96
N LEU A 671 1.21 8.93 1.77
CA LEU A 671 0.95 9.54 0.45
C LEU A 671 2.15 9.33 -0.49
N GLY A 672 2.37 8.10 -0.96
CA GLY A 672 3.52 7.67 -1.76
C GLY A 672 4.43 6.61 -1.10
N SER A 673 5.37 6.08 -1.88
CA SER A 673 6.24 4.97 -1.53
C SER A 673 7.71 5.19 -1.88
N SER A 674 8.64 4.55 -1.14
CA SER A 674 10.06 4.67 -1.49
C SER A 674 10.97 3.55 -0.96
N ASN A 675 10.50 2.57 -0.18
CA ASN A 675 11.38 1.46 0.23
C ASN A 675 11.77 0.57 -0.98
N TRP A 676 10.89 0.48 -1.98
CA TRP A 676 11.19 -0.22 -3.23
C TRP A 676 12.41 0.34 -3.95
N THR A 677 12.75 1.64 -3.79
CA THR A 677 13.95 2.23 -4.40
C THR A 677 15.23 1.56 -3.90
N LEU A 678 15.29 1.20 -2.62
CA LEU A 678 16.46 0.54 -2.04
C LEU A 678 16.59 -0.91 -2.53
N ILE A 679 15.47 -1.58 -2.80
CA ILE A 679 15.41 -2.99 -3.20
C ILE A 679 15.56 -3.14 -4.73
N GLU A 680 14.80 -2.39 -5.51
CA GLU A 680 14.76 -2.46 -6.97
C GLU A 680 15.83 -1.62 -7.64
N ASP A 681 16.20 -0.48 -7.05
CA ASP A 681 17.12 0.46 -7.69
C ASP A 681 18.53 0.36 -7.12
N VAL A 682 18.74 0.61 -5.83
CA VAL A 682 20.08 0.50 -5.25
C VAL A 682 20.58 -0.94 -5.29
N ALA A 683 19.80 -1.89 -4.76
CA ALA A 683 20.13 -3.31 -4.80
C ALA A 683 19.79 -3.98 -6.14
N GLY A 684 19.02 -3.32 -7.00
CA GLY A 684 18.86 -3.71 -8.40
C GLY A 684 17.80 -4.79 -8.70
N LEU A 685 17.05 -5.32 -7.74
CA LEU A 685 16.13 -6.43 -8.01
C LEU A 685 15.07 -6.07 -9.06
N ARG A 686 14.99 -6.84 -10.14
CA ARG A 686 13.93 -6.71 -11.16
C ARG A 686 12.99 -7.91 -11.12
N PRO A 687 11.68 -7.73 -10.87
CA PRO A 687 10.70 -8.80 -10.96
C PRO A 687 10.61 -9.39 -12.39
N ARG A 688 10.36 -10.71 -12.51
CA ARG A 688 10.36 -11.44 -13.79
C ARG A 688 9.17 -12.42 -13.91
N ASN A 689 8.91 -12.88 -15.13
CA ASN A 689 7.89 -13.89 -15.45
C ASN A 689 8.43 -15.34 -15.51
N ASP A 690 9.75 -15.52 -15.55
CA ASP A 690 10.42 -16.83 -15.54
C ASP A 690 11.03 -17.12 -14.16
N ASN A 691 11.75 -18.23 -14.00
CA ASN A 691 12.40 -18.62 -12.75
C ASN A 691 13.73 -17.88 -12.46
N ARG A 692 14.22 -17.03 -13.36
CA ARG A 692 15.54 -16.40 -13.23
C ARG A 692 15.51 -15.22 -12.24
N VAL A 693 16.68 -14.84 -11.73
CA VAL A 693 16.85 -13.63 -10.92
C VAL A 693 17.60 -12.60 -11.73
N GLU A 694 17.04 -11.40 -11.86
CA GLU A 694 17.68 -10.27 -12.54
C GLU A 694 17.97 -9.16 -11.55
N LEU A 695 19.21 -8.69 -11.60
CA LEU A 695 19.66 -7.50 -10.92
C LEU A 695 20.08 -6.44 -11.96
N SER A 696 19.64 -5.21 -11.76
CA SER A 696 19.96 -4.03 -12.57
C SER A 696 20.11 -2.82 -11.63
N PRO A 697 21.24 -2.70 -10.92
CA PRO A 697 21.44 -1.68 -9.90
C PRO A 697 21.67 -0.30 -10.50
N ILE A 698 21.19 0.74 -9.83
CA ILE A 698 21.57 2.13 -10.03
C ILE A 698 22.74 2.41 -9.10
N ASN A 699 23.96 2.46 -9.65
CA ASN A 699 25.15 2.68 -8.86
C ASN A 699 25.23 4.15 -8.36
N ILE A 700 24.82 4.34 -7.11
CA ILE A 700 24.88 5.62 -6.38
C ILE A 700 26.21 5.81 -5.60
N GLY A 701 27.22 4.97 -5.86
CA GLY A 701 28.54 5.10 -5.24
C GLY A 701 28.55 4.83 -3.73
N TRP A 702 27.66 3.99 -3.23
CA TRP A 702 27.82 3.41 -1.89
C TRP A 702 28.83 2.28 -1.95
N SER A 703 29.78 2.26 -1.01
CA SER A 703 30.77 1.19 -0.95
C SER A 703 30.19 -0.13 -0.45
N ASN A 704 29.03 -0.12 0.22
CA ASN A 704 28.39 -1.36 0.66
C ASN A 704 26.88 -1.17 0.82
N PHE A 705 26.13 -2.28 0.78
CA PHE A 705 24.75 -2.39 1.27
C PHE A 705 24.36 -3.87 1.38
N ALA A 706 23.32 -4.16 2.14
CA ALA A 706 22.72 -5.49 2.18
C ALA A 706 21.19 -5.39 2.23
N VAL A 707 20.52 -6.09 1.32
CA VAL A 707 19.08 -6.39 1.42
C VAL A 707 18.97 -7.89 1.68
N ASN A 708 18.43 -8.28 2.83
CA ASN A 708 18.44 -9.67 3.26
C ASN A 708 17.01 -10.20 3.46
N ASN A 709 16.81 -11.46 3.05
CA ASN A 709 15.60 -12.23 3.33
C ASN A 709 14.31 -11.72 2.66
N ILE A 710 14.41 -11.28 1.40
CA ILE A 710 13.25 -11.03 0.53
C ILE A 710 12.56 -12.37 0.23
N ARG A 711 11.25 -12.48 0.43
CA ARG A 711 10.51 -13.69 0.06
C ARG A 711 10.20 -13.69 -1.44
N TYR A 712 11.08 -14.29 -2.24
CA TYR A 712 10.99 -14.35 -3.69
C TYR A 712 10.58 -15.76 -4.12
N ARG A 713 9.30 -15.94 -4.48
CA ARG A 713 8.72 -17.19 -5.01
C ARG A 713 8.97 -18.42 -4.12
N ASN A 714 8.68 -18.25 -2.83
CA ASN A 714 8.93 -19.21 -1.76
C ASN A 714 10.41 -19.55 -1.47
N ALA A 715 11.36 -18.80 -2.03
CA ALA A 715 12.75 -18.78 -1.58
C ALA A 715 13.07 -17.47 -0.84
N ASP A 716 14.09 -17.50 0.00
CA ASP A 716 14.63 -16.31 0.67
C ASP A 716 15.81 -15.78 -0.14
N LEU A 717 15.64 -14.62 -0.79
CA LEU A 717 16.65 -13.95 -1.59
C LEU A 717 17.34 -12.86 -0.77
N SER A 718 18.67 -12.87 -0.77
CA SER A 718 19.49 -11.78 -0.23
C SER A 718 20.44 -11.24 -1.29
N ILE A 719 20.64 -9.93 -1.30
CA ILE A 719 21.50 -9.18 -2.23
C ILE A 719 22.48 -8.37 -1.39
N VAL A 720 23.78 -8.53 -1.63
CA VAL A 720 24.83 -7.85 -0.87
C VAL A 720 25.85 -7.23 -1.82
N TRP A 721 26.23 -5.98 -1.55
CA TRP A 721 27.34 -5.30 -2.19
C TRP A 721 28.35 -4.93 -1.12
N ASP A 722 29.62 -5.26 -1.35
CA ASP A 722 30.77 -4.84 -0.55
C ASP A 722 31.92 -4.55 -1.51
N ASP A 723 32.27 -3.28 -1.69
CA ASP A 723 33.14 -2.81 -2.77
C ASP A 723 34.56 -3.36 -2.61
N PRO A 724 35.04 -4.23 -3.51
CA PRO A 724 36.41 -4.75 -3.40
C PRO A 724 37.47 -3.65 -3.57
N ALA A 725 37.12 -2.48 -4.12
CA ALA A 725 38.07 -1.40 -4.39
C ALA A 725 38.39 -0.53 -3.16
N ASP A 726 37.56 -0.55 -2.10
CA ASP A 726 37.79 0.29 -0.92
C ASP A 726 38.73 -0.36 0.12
N GLY A 727 39.01 -1.67 -0.03
CA GLY A 727 39.88 -2.44 0.86
C GLY A 727 39.28 -2.76 2.24
N VAL A 728 37.98 -2.54 2.43
CA VAL A 728 37.26 -2.76 3.69
C VAL A 728 36.32 -3.96 3.56
N VAL A 729 36.42 -4.92 4.47
CA VAL A 729 35.45 -6.01 4.57
C VAL A 729 34.31 -5.58 5.49
N LYS A 730 33.18 -5.17 4.92
CA LYS A 730 32.03 -4.70 5.69
C LYS A 730 31.24 -5.84 6.33
N TYR A 731 31.08 -6.95 5.61
CA TYR A 731 30.23 -8.07 6.03
C TYR A 731 31.08 -9.34 6.22
N PRO A 732 31.57 -9.63 7.44
CA PRO A 732 32.37 -10.83 7.70
C PRO A 732 31.66 -12.11 7.25
N GLY A 733 32.37 -12.97 6.52
CA GLY A 733 31.82 -14.21 5.96
C GLY A 733 31.08 -14.04 4.63
N VAL A 734 30.91 -12.80 4.15
CA VAL A 734 30.45 -12.49 2.79
C VAL A 734 31.67 -12.07 1.95
N PRO A 735 31.85 -12.61 0.74
CA PRO A 735 32.87 -12.15 -0.20
C PRO A 735 32.60 -10.71 -0.63
N GLN A 736 33.66 -9.92 -0.79
CA GLN A 736 33.57 -8.65 -1.50
C GLN A 736 33.08 -8.86 -2.95
N GLY A 737 32.35 -7.88 -3.44
CA GLY A 737 31.62 -7.89 -4.71
C GLY A 737 30.10 -7.89 -4.51
N TYR A 738 29.40 -7.95 -5.64
CA TYR A 738 27.95 -7.94 -5.76
C TYR A 738 27.41 -9.36 -5.79
N SER A 739 26.82 -9.79 -4.67
CA SER A 739 26.46 -11.18 -4.41
C SER A 739 24.96 -11.38 -4.24
N ILE A 740 24.47 -12.52 -4.72
CA ILE A 740 23.12 -13.02 -4.41
C ILE A 740 23.19 -14.33 -3.63
N TYR A 741 22.23 -14.50 -2.72
CA TYR A 741 22.05 -15.70 -1.92
C TYR A 741 20.61 -16.18 -2.04
N ILE A 742 20.43 -17.50 -2.18
CA ILE A 742 19.13 -18.17 -2.17
C ILE A 742 19.09 -19.09 -0.95
N ASN A 743 18.13 -18.88 -0.05
CA ASN A 743 17.99 -19.59 1.22
C ASN A 743 19.31 -19.61 2.03
N GLY A 744 19.99 -18.46 2.09
CA GLY A 744 21.28 -18.28 2.77
C GLY A 744 22.50 -18.85 2.03
N THR A 745 22.31 -19.59 0.95
CA THR A 745 23.39 -20.19 0.14
C THR A 745 23.82 -19.24 -0.98
N ARG A 746 25.12 -18.97 -1.12
CA ARG A 746 25.67 -18.11 -2.17
C ARG A 746 25.34 -18.68 -3.54
N ALA A 747 24.71 -17.87 -4.40
CA ALA A 747 24.29 -18.26 -5.74
C ALA A 747 25.22 -17.70 -6.81
N ALA A 748 25.59 -16.42 -6.70
CA ALA A 748 26.53 -15.76 -7.60
C ALA A 748 27.23 -14.58 -6.90
N THR A 749 28.41 -14.22 -7.39
CA THR A 749 29.11 -12.97 -7.08
C THR A 749 29.76 -12.42 -8.33
N VAL A 750 29.50 -11.14 -8.61
CA VAL A 750 30.16 -10.35 -9.63
C VAL A 750 31.05 -9.32 -8.92
N ASN A 751 32.27 -9.05 -9.40
CA ASN A 751 33.19 -8.12 -8.74
C ASN A 751 32.80 -6.63 -8.84
N GLN A 752 31.74 -6.31 -9.57
CA GLN A 752 31.30 -4.95 -9.85
C GLN A 752 29.78 -4.86 -9.74
N LEU A 753 29.30 -3.66 -9.37
CA LEU A 753 27.88 -3.35 -9.32
C LEU A 753 27.36 -3.05 -10.74
N VAL A 754 27.02 -4.10 -11.49
CA VAL A 754 26.54 -4.04 -12.89
C VAL A 754 25.28 -4.90 -13.08
N PRO A 755 24.45 -4.64 -14.11
CA PRO A 755 23.28 -5.46 -14.41
C PRO A 755 23.64 -6.90 -14.83
N PHE A 756 23.01 -7.90 -14.21
CA PHE A 756 23.14 -9.30 -14.61
C PHE A 756 21.86 -10.11 -14.36
N VAL A 757 21.72 -11.22 -15.09
CA VAL A 757 20.70 -12.24 -14.87
C VAL A 757 21.38 -13.53 -14.47
N TRP A 758 20.96 -14.13 -13.36
CA TRP A 758 21.40 -15.46 -12.92
C TRP A 758 20.31 -16.50 -13.21
N ASN A 759 20.71 -17.60 -13.84
CA ASN A 759 19.85 -18.75 -14.10
C ASN A 759 20.01 -19.80 -13.00
N PRO A 760 18.95 -20.08 -12.20
CA PRO A 760 19.02 -21.07 -11.12
C PRO A 760 19.32 -22.49 -11.58
N ASP A 761 18.89 -22.88 -12.78
CA ASP A 761 19.00 -24.25 -13.27
C ASP A 761 20.43 -24.60 -13.70
N THR A 762 21.18 -23.60 -14.19
CA THR A 762 22.52 -23.81 -14.76
C THR A 762 23.63 -23.09 -13.99
N GLY A 763 23.29 -22.13 -13.12
CA GLY A 763 24.24 -21.23 -12.48
C GLY A 763 24.85 -20.18 -13.42
N ALA A 764 24.39 -20.10 -14.67
CA ALA A 764 24.92 -19.15 -15.64
C ALA A 764 24.55 -17.71 -15.25
N VAL A 765 25.52 -16.80 -15.39
CA VAL A 765 25.34 -15.35 -15.22
C VAL A 765 25.49 -14.68 -16.59
N THR A 766 24.49 -13.91 -17.01
CA THR A 766 24.49 -13.18 -18.28
C THR A 766 24.34 -11.68 -18.04
N PHE A 767 25.11 -10.87 -18.75
CA PHE A 767 25.07 -9.41 -18.66
C PHE A 767 24.23 -8.81 -19.79
N SER A 768 23.41 -7.80 -19.50
CA SER A 768 22.61 -7.06 -20.48
C SER A 768 23.28 -5.76 -20.96
N GLY A 769 24.50 -5.48 -20.51
CA GLY A 769 25.29 -4.29 -20.84
C GLY A 769 26.77 -4.50 -20.52
N THR A 770 27.41 -3.53 -19.86
CA THR A 770 28.81 -3.64 -19.42
C THR A 770 29.01 -4.91 -18.59
N ALA A 771 29.89 -5.80 -19.06
CA ALA A 771 30.17 -7.06 -18.39
C ALA A 771 31.06 -6.84 -17.15
N GLY A 772 30.64 -7.42 -16.02
CA GLY A 772 31.50 -7.59 -14.85
C GLY A 772 32.25 -8.93 -14.90
N THR A 773 33.16 -9.15 -13.96
CA THR A 773 33.81 -10.46 -13.79
C THR A 773 33.02 -11.31 -12.81
N VAL A 774 32.58 -12.49 -13.24
CA VAL A 774 31.92 -13.48 -12.37
C VAL A 774 32.98 -14.15 -11.50
N ALA A 775 33.01 -13.79 -10.22
CA ALA A 775 33.93 -14.37 -9.24
C ALA A 775 33.45 -15.72 -8.69
N PHE A 776 32.13 -15.95 -8.72
CA PHE A 776 31.50 -17.20 -8.30
C PHE A 776 30.11 -17.31 -8.95
N SER A 777 29.73 -18.50 -9.37
CA SER A 777 28.32 -18.82 -9.61
C SER A 777 28.08 -20.33 -9.49
N THR A 778 26.88 -20.71 -9.07
CA THR A 778 26.45 -22.11 -9.00
C THR A 778 24.97 -22.23 -9.35
N ALA A 779 24.57 -23.41 -9.82
CA ALA A 779 23.16 -23.76 -9.92
C ALA A 779 22.57 -23.96 -8.52
N ILE A 780 21.33 -23.52 -8.32
CA ILE A 780 20.51 -23.79 -7.14
C ILE A 780 19.11 -24.13 -7.63
N ALA A 781 18.81 -25.42 -7.68
CA ALA A 781 17.53 -25.92 -8.15
C ALA A 781 16.37 -25.52 -7.22
N GLY A 782 15.15 -25.50 -7.78
CA GLY A 782 13.92 -25.34 -7.00
C GLY A 782 13.36 -23.92 -6.96
N LEU A 783 14.05 -22.92 -7.52
CA LEU A 783 13.44 -21.61 -7.76
C LEU A 783 12.41 -21.72 -8.88
N ARG A 784 11.18 -21.31 -8.60
CA ARG A 784 10.01 -21.51 -9.47
C ARG A 784 9.75 -20.29 -10.33
N SER A 785 9.09 -20.48 -11.47
CA SER A 785 8.41 -19.35 -12.11
C SER A 785 7.18 -18.93 -11.28
N PRO A 786 6.67 -17.69 -11.39
CA PRO A 786 5.58 -17.20 -10.55
C PRO A 786 4.34 -18.11 -10.52
N GLN A 787 3.90 -18.62 -11.66
CA GLN A 787 2.72 -19.50 -11.81
C GLN A 787 2.89 -20.92 -11.27
N GLN A 788 4.12 -21.31 -10.96
CA GLN A 788 4.44 -22.60 -10.33
C GLN A 788 4.52 -22.49 -8.81
N VAL A 789 4.48 -21.29 -8.24
CA VAL A 789 4.47 -21.12 -6.79
C VAL A 789 3.15 -21.64 -6.24
N VAL A 790 3.22 -22.31 -5.09
CA VAL A 790 2.05 -22.81 -4.36
C VAL A 790 1.91 -21.97 -3.10
N GLN A 791 0.79 -21.27 -2.98
CA GLN A 791 0.38 -20.58 -1.77
C GLN A 791 -0.52 -21.52 -0.95
N SER A 792 -0.17 -21.73 0.31
CA SER A 792 -0.88 -22.64 1.23
C SER A 792 -1.05 -22.08 2.63
N ASP A 793 -0.60 -20.84 2.89
CA ASP A 793 -0.88 -20.16 4.15
C ASP A 793 -2.39 -20.03 4.34
N ALA A 794 -2.90 -20.41 5.52
CA ALA A 794 -4.33 -20.51 5.76
C ALA A 794 -5.04 -19.15 5.55
N ARG A 795 -4.38 -18.04 5.88
CA ARG A 795 -4.94 -16.71 5.69
C ARG A 795 -4.93 -16.32 4.21
N VAL A 796 -3.87 -16.64 3.47
CA VAL A 796 -3.83 -16.40 2.01
C VAL A 796 -4.91 -17.23 1.30
N VAL A 797 -5.10 -18.49 1.71
CA VAL A 797 -6.16 -19.36 1.19
C VAL A 797 -7.54 -18.76 1.43
N ASP A 798 -7.81 -18.25 2.64
CA ASP A 798 -9.07 -17.60 2.99
C ASP A 798 -9.34 -16.36 2.12
N GLU A 799 -8.37 -15.43 2.01
CA GLU A 799 -8.54 -14.23 1.18
C GLU A 799 -8.77 -14.57 -0.28
N LEU A 800 -8.06 -15.56 -0.83
CA LEU A 800 -8.24 -15.91 -2.23
C LEU A 800 -9.55 -16.65 -2.47
N ALA A 801 -10.02 -17.43 -1.50
CA ALA A 801 -11.34 -18.05 -1.55
C ALA A 801 -12.46 -17.00 -1.55
N LYS A 802 -12.33 -15.92 -0.75
CA LYS A 802 -13.22 -14.75 -0.80
C LYS A 802 -13.20 -14.04 -2.15
N ALA A 803 -12.05 -14.01 -2.82
CA ALA A 803 -11.90 -13.48 -4.16
C ALA A 803 -12.34 -14.44 -5.28
N GLY A 804 -12.87 -15.62 -4.95
CA GLY A 804 -13.38 -16.57 -5.95
C GLY A 804 -12.39 -17.65 -6.37
N VAL A 805 -11.20 -17.72 -5.78
CA VAL A 805 -10.13 -18.64 -6.18
C VAL A 805 -9.95 -19.73 -5.14
N ASP A 806 -10.16 -20.99 -5.54
CA ASP A 806 -9.83 -22.12 -4.68
C ASP A 806 -8.35 -22.50 -4.81
N LEU A 807 -7.59 -22.33 -3.73
CA LEU A 807 -6.19 -22.77 -3.69
C LEU A 807 -6.03 -24.22 -3.23
N THR A 808 -7.10 -24.85 -2.73
CA THR A 808 -7.06 -26.19 -2.12
C THR A 808 -7.25 -27.32 -3.12
N ALA A 809 -7.85 -27.04 -4.28
CA ALA A 809 -8.09 -28.01 -5.33
C ALA A 809 -8.25 -27.32 -6.70
N ASN A 810 -7.96 -28.05 -7.77
CA ASN A 810 -8.21 -27.62 -9.14
C ASN A 810 -9.51 -28.28 -9.64
N LEU A 811 -10.65 -27.66 -9.36
CA LEU A 811 -11.98 -28.19 -9.67
C LEU A 811 -12.63 -27.41 -10.81
N THR A 812 -13.39 -28.10 -11.66
CA THR A 812 -14.21 -27.47 -12.70
C THR A 812 -15.48 -26.88 -12.08
N ASN A 813 -15.70 -25.57 -12.24
CA ASN A 813 -16.96 -24.93 -11.84
C ASN A 813 -18.09 -25.35 -12.79
N LEU A 814 -19.00 -26.19 -12.30
CA LEU A 814 -20.15 -26.71 -13.06
C LEU A 814 -21.21 -25.64 -13.36
N ALA A 815 -21.20 -24.51 -12.64
CA ALA A 815 -22.13 -23.41 -12.89
C ALA A 815 -21.72 -22.55 -14.09
N GLN A 816 -20.44 -22.55 -14.47
CA GLN A 816 -19.94 -21.73 -15.56
C GLN A 816 -20.57 -22.17 -16.89
N GLY A 817 -21.23 -21.23 -17.58
CA GLY A 817 -21.91 -21.48 -18.86
C GLY A 817 -23.26 -22.22 -18.74
N ALA A 818 -23.74 -22.51 -17.54
CA ALA A 818 -25.05 -23.11 -17.33
C ALA A 818 -26.20 -22.10 -17.54
N THR A 819 -27.42 -22.60 -17.78
CA THR A 819 -28.61 -21.74 -17.86
C THR A 819 -29.10 -21.40 -16.46
N VAL A 820 -29.41 -20.14 -16.19
CA VAL A 820 -29.76 -19.67 -14.84
C VAL A 820 -31.12 -18.97 -14.80
N SER A 821 -31.86 -19.18 -13.71
CA SER A 821 -33.15 -18.54 -13.45
C SER A 821 -33.35 -18.27 -11.96
N ALA A 822 -34.34 -17.46 -11.60
CA ALA A 822 -34.63 -17.13 -10.20
C ALA A 822 -36.14 -16.93 -9.95
N SER A 823 -36.58 -17.03 -8.69
CA SER A 823 -37.96 -16.72 -8.29
C SER A 823 -38.36 -15.28 -8.59
N TYR A 824 -37.38 -14.38 -8.52
CA TYR A 824 -37.51 -12.95 -8.74
C TYR A 824 -36.14 -12.39 -9.14
N THR A 825 -36.13 -11.35 -9.98
CA THR A 825 -34.91 -10.60 -10.30
C THR A 825 -35.25 -9.11 -10.21
N GLY A 826 -34.58 -8.42 -9.28
CA GLY A 826 -34.76 -6.99 -9.07
C GLY A 826 -34.21 -6.16 -10.23
N GLY A 827 -34.81 -4.99 -10.45
CA GLY A 827 -34.37 -4.06 -11.49
C GLY A 827 -32.90 -3.69 -11.34
N GLY A 828 -32.19 -3.60 -12.48
CA GLY A 828 -30.75 -3.32 -12.51
C GLY A 828 -29.83 -4.51 -12.17
N THR A 829 -30.38 -5.70 -11.94
CA THR A 829 -29.63 -6.95 -11.72
C THR A 829 -30.00 -7.99 -12.78
N SER A 830 -29.18 -9.03 -12.95
CA SER A 830 -29.49 -10.12 -13.87
C SER A 830 -29.07 -11.46 -13.29
N THR A 831 -29.76 -12.55 -13.67
CA THR A 831 -29.37 -13.89 -13.22
C THR A 831 -27.98 -14.26 -13.70
N GLY A 832 -27.59 -13.88 -14.92
CA GLY A 832 -26.26 -14.14 -15.48
C GLY A 832 -25.11 -13.51 -14.68
N GLY A 833 -25.37 -12.45 -13.92
CA GLY A 833 -24.35 -11.78 -13.10
C GLY A 833 -23.80 -12.61 -11.94
N ALA A 834 -24.40 -13.75 -11.60
CA ALA A 834 -23.92 -14.63 -10.52
C ALA A 834 -23.21 -15.91 -11.03
N VAL A 835 -22.94 -16.03 -12.33
CA VAL A 835 -22.24 -17.18 -12.93
C VAL A 835 -21.18 -16.74 -13.94
N ASP A 836 -20.61 -15.55 -13.74
CA ASP A 836 -19.59 -14.98 -14.63
C ASP A 836 -18.16 -15.43 -14.26
N GLY A 837 -18.03 -16.13 -13.12
CA GLY A 837 -16.79 -16.72 -12.63
C GLY A 837 -16.05 -15.88 -11.60
N TYR A 838 -16.48 -14.64 -11.33
CA TYR A 838 -15.78 -13.70 -10.47
C TYR A 838 -16.74 -13.06 -9.45
N PRO A 839 -16.49 -13.16 -8.14
CA PRO A 839 -17.38 -12.61 -7.12
C PRO A 839 -17.25 -11.09 -6.94
N VAL A 840 -17.05 -10.36 -8.04
CA VAL A 840 -16.98 -8.89 -8.04
C VAL A 840 -18.33 -8.29 -7.62
N ASN A 841 -18.29 -7.05 -7.14
CA ASN A 841 -19.48 -6.39 -6.59
C ASN A 841 -20.59 -6.19 -7.63
N GLU A 842 -20.22 -6.05 -8.91
CA GLU A 842 -21.11 -5.99 -10.09
C GLU A 842 -20.39 -6.59 -11.32
N PRO A 843 -21.12 -7.25 -12.25
CA PRO A 843 -22.57 -7.52 -12.21
C PRO A 843 -22.94 -8.55 -11.11
N TYR A 844 -24.22 -8.61 -10.72
CA TYR A 844 -24.73 -9.57 -9.72
C TYR A 844 -26.21 -9.88 -9.95
N TRP A 845 -26.74 -10.90 -9.26
CA TRP A 845 -28.17 -11.18 -9.14
C TRP A 845 -28.70 -10.73 -7.78
N GLY A 846 -29.90 -10.13 -7.73
CA GLY A 846 -30.55 -9.78 -6.47
C GLY A 846 -32.07 -9.86 -6.51
N ALA A 847 -32.69 -10.18 -5.38
CA ALA A 847 -34.14 -10.24 -5.20
C ALA A 847 -34.76 -8.90 -4.72
N GLY A 848 -34.10 -7.77 -4.97
CA GLY A 848 -34.55 -6.45 -4.50
C GLY A 848 -35.91 -6.09 -5.07
N GLY A 849 -36.90 -5.85 -4.19
CA GLY A 849 -38.31 -5.61 -4.59
C GLY A 849 -39.21 -6.86 -4.56
N SER A 850 -38.66 -8.05 -4.31
CA SER A 850 -39.45 -9.27 -4.17
C SER A 850 -40.45 -9.18 -3.00
N PRO A 851 -41.71 -9.61 -3.15
CA PRO A 851 -42.65 -9.73 -2.02
C PRO A 851 -42.38 -10.99 -1.17
N ASN A 852 -41.50 -11.87 -1.62
CA ASN A 852 -41.34 -13.19 -1.03
C ASN A 852 -40.55 -13.16 0.29
N ALA A 853 -40.93 -14.02 1.23
CA ALA A 853 -40.14 -14.31 2.42
C ALA A 853 -38.88 -15.13 2.07
N GLN A 854 -38.97 -15.98 1.05
CA GLN A 854 -37.87 -16.76 0.51
C GLN A 854 -37.76 -16.57 -0.99
N ASP A 855 -36.54 -16.44 -1.49
CA ASP A 855 -36.25 -16.38 -2.93
C ASP A 855 -35.25 -17.48 -3.30
N TRP A 856 -35.34 -18.00 -4.52
CA TRP A 856 -34.42 -19.02 -5.01
C TRP A 856 -33.67 -18.56 -6.25
N TYR A 857 -32.42 -19.05 -6.38
CA TYR A 857 -31.59 -18.92 -7.57
C TYR A 857 -31.22 -20.33 -8.06
N GLU A 858 -31.46 -20.59 -9.33
CA GLU A 858 -31.34 -21.91 -9.97
C GLU A 858 -30.27 -21.92 -11.05
N VAL A 859 -29.51 -23.01 -11.07
CA VAL A 859 -28.57 -23.41 -12.12
C VAL A 859 -29.08 -24.68 -12.79
N ASN A 860 -29.28 -24.64 -14.11
CA ASN A 860 -29.64 -25.77 -14.96
C ASN A 860 -28.46 -26.12 -15.87
N PHE A 861 -27.87 -27.29 -15.63
CA PHE A 861 -26.69 -27.78 -16.35
C PHE A 861 -27.01 -28.31 -17.75
N GLY A 862 -28.29 -28.40 -18.13
CA GLY A 862 -28.76 -29.01 -19.39
C GLY A 862 -28.70 -30.54 -19.42
N SER A 863 -27.82 -31.16 -18.63
CA SER A 863 -27.68 -32.60 -18.45
C SER A 863 -27.37 -32.92 -16.98
N ALA A 864 -27.61 -34.15 -16.52
CA ALA A 864 -27.31 -34.53 -15.14
C ALA A 864 -25.80 -34.40 -14.85
N LYS A 865 -25.47 -33.74 -13.73
CA LYS A 865 -24.11 -33.63 -13.20
C LYS A 865 -24.09 -34.13 -11.76
N THR A 866 -22.98 -34.76 -11.37
CA THR A 866 -22.72 -35.07 -9.96
C THR A 866 -22.11 -33.85 -9.29
N LEU A 867 -22.58 -33.51 -8.08
CA LEU A 867 -22.11 -32.39 -7.28
C LEU A 867 -22.28 -32.66 -5.79
N ASP A 868 -21.42 -32.07 -4.98
CA ASP A 868 -21.39 -32.23 -3.51
C ASP A 868 -20.92 -30.98 -2.75
N GLU A 869 -20.46 -29.94 -3.46
CA GLU A 869 -20.03 -28.66 -2.90
C GLU A 869 -20.64 -27.49 -3.70
N VAL A 870 -21.21 -26.52 -2.98
CA VAL A 870 -21.63 -25.22 -3.53
C VAL A 870 -20.95 -24.11 -2.75
N ARG A 871 -20.37 -23.15 -3.47
CA ARG A 871 -19.82 -21.91 -2.91
C ARG A 871 -20.72 -20.75 -3.32
N LEU A 872 -21.13 -19.97 -2.34
CA LEU A 872 -22.07 -18.86 -2.50
C LEU A 872 -21.38 -17.57 -2.07
N TYR A 873 -21.48 -16.55 -2.93
CA TYR A 873 -20.95 -15.22 -2.65
C TYR A 873 -22.14 -14.27 -2.47
N PHE A 874 -22.60 -14.09 -1.23
CA PHE A 874 -23.78 -13.28 -0.95
C PHE A 874 -23.47 -11.79 -1.08
N LYS A 875 -24.36 -11.06 -1.76
CA LYS A 875 -24.27 -9.60 -1.86
C LYS A 875 -24.55 -8.96 -0.50
N ASP A 876 -23.66 -8.05 -0.10
CA ASP A 876 -23.89 -7.12 0.99
C ASP A 876 -23.77 -5.69 0.45
N SER A 877 -24.83 -4.89 0.55
CA SER A 877 -24.81 -3.51 0.08
C SER A 877 -24.28 -2.52 1.10
N ARG A 878 -23.78 -2.96 2.27
CA ARG A 878 -23.19 -2.04 3.23
C ARG A 878 -21.91 -1.38 2.71
N PRO A 879 -21.70 -0.10 3.01
CA PRO A 879 -22.63 0.84 3.65
C PRO A 879 -23.60 1.53 2.67
N ALA A 880 -23.40 1.39 1.36
CA ALA A 880 -24.12 2.10 0.30
C ALA A 880 -25.65 1.97 0.33
N SER A 881 -26.21 0.83 0.74
CA SER A 881 -27.66 0.68 0.93
C SER A 881 -28.06 -0.46 1.88
N ALA A 882 -29.34 -0.47 2.27
CA ALA A 882 -29.95 -1.54 3.06
C ALA A 882 -30.58 -2.67 2.22
N THR A 883 -30.59 -2.55 0.89
CA THR A 883 -31.37 -3.43 -0.01
C THR A 883 -30.95 -4.89 0.11
N TYR A 884 -29.64 -5.17 0.08
CA TYR A 884 -29.11 -6.52 0.10
C TYR A 884 -28.33 -6.81 1.37
N ARG A 885 -28.64 -7.94 2.00
CA ARG A 885 -27.95 -8.51 3.16
C ARG A 885 -27.80 -10.02 2.98
N PRO A 886 -26.84 -10.65 3.68
CA PRO A 886 -26.78 -12.10 3.76
C PRO A 886 -28.12 -12.68 4.22
N PRO A 887 -28.58 -13.80 3.66
CA PRO A 887 -29.83 -14.42 4.09
C PRO A 887 -29.74 -14.88 5.55
N SER A 888 -30.87 -14.93 6.24
CA SER A 888 -30.91 -15.47 7.61
C SER A 888 -30.66 -16.99 7.64
N ALA A 889 -31.01 -17.68 6.56
CA ALA A 889 -30.72 -19.08 6.30
C ALA A 889 -30.78 -19.37 4.79
N TYR A 890 -30.10 -20.41 4.33
CA TYR A 890 -30.24 -20.92 2.96
C TYR A 890 -30.22 -22.45 2.92
N GLN A 891 -30.74 -23.07 1.87
CA GLN A 891 -30.68 -24.53 1.64
C GLN A 891 -30.33 -24.82 0.17
N ILE A 892 -29.43 -25.78 -0.05
CA ILE A 892 -29.21 -26.34 -1.39
C ILE A 892 -30.27 -27.40 -1.68
N GLN A 893 -30.89 -27.29 -2.84
CA GLN A 893 -31.92 -28.20 -3.34
C GLN A 893 -31.57 -28.66 -4.74
N TYR A 894 -31.93 -29.89 -5.07
CA TYR A 894 -31.84 -30.44 -6.42
C TYR A 894 -33.21 -30.90 -6.89
N LEU A 895 -33.44 -30.88 -8.20
CA LEU A 895 -34.68 -31.37 -8.77
C LEU A 895 -34.61 -32.89 -8.91
N ASN A 896 -35.47 -33.60 -8.18
CA ASN A 896 -35.65 -35.05 -8.26
C ASN A 896 -37.01 -35.36 -8.92
N GLY A 897 -36.97 -35.82 -10.17
CA GLY A 897 -38.17 -35.90 -11.00
C GLY A 897 -38.79 -34.52 -11.19
N SER A 898 -39.97 -34.28 -10.62
CA SER A 898 -40.67 -32.99 -10.62
C SER A 898 -40.59 -32.23 -9.30
N THR A 899 -39.91 -32.78 -8.28
CA THR A 899 -39.93 -32.26 -6.91
C THR A 899 -38.58 -31.71 -6.48
N TRP A 900 -38.56 -30.51 -5.92
CA TRP A 900 -37.36 -29.94 -5.30
C TRP A 900 -37.08 -30.61 -3.95
N THR A 901 -35.92 -31.26 -3.84
CA THR A 901 -35.51 -32.00 -2.65
C THR A 901 -34.28 -31.35 -2.03
N ASN A 902 -34.24 -31.22 -0.70
CA ASN A 902 -33.05 -30.76 0.01
C ASN A 902 -31.90 -31.76 -0.17
N ALA A 903 -30.69 -31.27 -0.47
CA ALA A 903 -29.51 -32.11 -0.39
C ALA A 903 -29.29 -32.56 1.06
N ALA A 904 -28.95 -33.85 1.25
CA ALA A 904 -28.78 -34.44 2.57
C ALA A 904 -27.43 -34.06 3.21
N ALA A 905 -27.36 -34.03 4.54
CA ALA A 905 -26.14 -33.79 5.32
C ALA A 905 -25.40 -32.47 4.97
N GLN A 906 -26.12 -31.37 4.75
CA GLN A 906 -25.53 -30.06 4.47
C GLN A 906 -24.71 -29.53 5.65
N VAL A 907 -23.41 -29.32 5.45
CA VAL A 907 -22.47 -28.67 6.38
C VAL A 907 -22.08 -27.31 5.80
N LYS A 908 -22.32 -26.24 6.56
CA LYS A 908 -22.13 -24.84 6.11
C LYS A 908 -20.97 -24.19 6.86
N THR A 909 -20.12 -23.49 6.11
CA THR A 909 -19.02 -22.68 6.65
C THR A 909 -19.08 -21.28 6.02
N PRO A 910 -19.29 -20.21 6.80
CA PRO A 910 -19.64 -20.22 8.22
C PRO A 910 -21.01 -20.86 8.52
N SER A 911 -21.28 -21.20 9.77
CA SER A 911 -22.56 -21.80 10.20
C SER A 911 -23.73 -20.83 10.07
N THR A 912 -23.48 -19.55 10.36
CA THR A 912 -24.41 -18.43 10.12
C THR A 912 -24.01 -17.78 8.80
N PRO A 913 -24.92 -17.61 7.83
CA PRO A 913 -24.57 -17.00 6.55
C PRO A 913 -23.96 -15.61 6.72
N GLN A 914 -22.91 -15.31 5.96
CA GLN A 914 -22.21 -14.03 5.99
C GLN A 914 -22.17 -13.37 4.61
N GLY A 915 -21.81 -12.09 4.58
CA GLY A 915 -21.57 -11.37 3.33
C GLY A 915 -20.38 -11.96 2.60
N ASN A 916 -20.47 -11.97 1.28
CA ASN A 916 -19.52 -12.62 0.38
C ASN A 916 -19.44 -14.13 0.64
N TYR A 917 -18.28 -14.67 1.00
CA TYR A 917 -17.96 -16.07 0.83
C TYR A 917 -18.60 -17.04 1.84
N ASN A 918 -19.30 -18.05 1.32
CA ASN A 918 -19.90 -19.15 2.08
C ASN A 918 -19.71 -20.47 1.32
N VAL A 919 -19.46 -21.56 2.04
CA VAL A 919 -19.30 -22.91 1.49
C VAL A 919 -20.33 -23.83 2.11
N VAL A 920 -20.96 -24.67 1.29
CA VAL A 920 -21.80 -25.77 1.75
C VAL A 920 -21.40 -27.07 1.07
N ARG A 921 -21.18 -28.11 1.88
CA ARG A 921 -20.91 -29.49 1.43
C ARG A 921 -22.04 -30.40 1.84
N PHE A 922 -22.35 -31.41 1.05
CA PHE A 922 -23.47 -32.33 1.28
C PHE A 922 -23.20 -33.70 0.66
N THR A 923 -24.05 -34.69 0.95
CA THR A 923 -23.98 -36.01 0.29
C THR A 923 -24.08 -35.84 -1.23
N PRO A 924 -23.18 -36.41 -2.04
CA PRO A 924 -23.21 -36.23 -3.50
C PRO A 924 -24.58 -36.53 -4.11
N VAL A 925 -25.04 -35.65 -5.00
CA VAL A 925 -26.28 -35.82 -5.76
C VAL A 925 -26.01 -35.77 -7.25
N SER A 926 -26.77 -36.52 -8.04
CA SER A 926 -26.77 -36.42 -9.51
C SER A 926 -28.05 -35.75 -9.96
N ALA A 927 -27.95 -34.55 -10.53
CA ALA A 927 -29.10 -33.76 -10.92
C ALA A 927 -28.81 -32.86 -12.13
N GLN A 928 -29.85 -32.57 -12.92
CA GLN A 928 -29.77 -31.60 -14.02
C GLN A 928 -29.95 -30.15 -13.54
N ARG A 929 -30.74 -29.97 -12.46
CA ARG A 929 -31.14 -28.66 -11.95
C ARG A 929 -30.91 -28.60 -10.45
N VAL A 930 -30.26 -27.53 -10.01
CA VAL A 930 -29.91 -27.27 -8.61
C VAL A 930 -30.28 -25.83 -8.30
N ARG A 931 -30.76 -25.56 -7.09
CA ARG A 931 -31.04 -24.20 -6.64
C ARG A 931 -30.59 -23.99 -5.20
N VAL A 932 -30.27 -22.74 -4.89
CA VAL A 932 -30.18 -22.26 -3.51
C VAL A 932 -31.50 -21.56 -3.16
N LEU A 933 -32.16 -22.03 -2.10
CA LEU A 933 -33.34 -21.38 -1.52
C LEU A 933 -32.89 -20.53 -0.33
N MET A 934 -33.09 -19.22 -0.40
CA MET A 934 -32.63 -18.24 0.59
C MET A 934 -33.80 -17.66 1.36
N THR A 935 -33.71 -17.64 2.69
CA THR A 935 -34.63 -16.91 3.56
C THR A 935 -34.10 -15.49 3.73
N ASN A 936 -34.86 -14.51 3.23
CA ASN A 936 -34.47 -13.11 3.28
C ASN A 936 -34.30 -12.64 4.74
N ALA A 937 -33.30 -11.79 5.00
CA ALA A 937 -33.14 -11.15 6.29
C ALA A 937 -34.25 -10.12 6.54
N SER A 938 -34.58 -9.85 7.81
CA SER A 938 -35.60 -8.85 8.14
C SER A 938 -35.25 -7.49 7.55
N GLY A 939 -36.18 -6.90 6.80
CA GLY A 939 -36.01 -5.59 6.15
C GLY A 939 -35.05 -5.55 4.94
N ALA A 940 -34.51 -6.69 4.48
CA ALA A 940 -33.58 -6.76 3.36
C ALA A 940 -33.88 -7.95 2.44
N LYS A 941 -33.20 -8.02 1.30
CA LYS A 941 -33.31 -9.12 0.32
C LYS A 941 -31.98 -9.81 0.10
N SER A 942 -32.06 -11.04 -0.39
CA SER A 942 -30.88 -11.84 -0.75
C SER A 942 -30.40 -11.49 -2.15
N GLY A 943 -29.11 -11.65 -2.39
CA GLY A 943 -28.48 -11.53 -3.70
C GLY A 943 -27.18 -12.32 -3.73
N LEU A 944 -26.70 -12.62 -4.94
CA LEU A 944 -25.48 -13.36 -5.19
C LEU A 944 -24.60 -12.56 -6.16
N THR A 945 -23.36 -12.30 -5.77
CA THR A 945 -22.32 -11.87 -6.71
C THR A 945 -21.77 -13.04 -7.50
N GLU A 946 -21.79 -14.26 -6.95
CA GLU A 946 -21.35 -15.46 -7.66
C GLU A 946 -21.91 -16.73 -6.97
N ILE A 947 -22.16 -17.78 -7.76
CA ILE A 947 -22.36 -19.16 -7.31
C ILE A 947 -21.42 -20.08 -8.08
N LYS A 948 -20.64 -20.89 -7.35
CA LYS A 948 -19.77 -21.92 -7.93
C LYS A 948 -20.17 -23.29 -7.43
N ILE A 949 -20.24 -24.26 -8.33
CA ILE A 949 -20.72 -25.62 -8.03
C ILE A 949 -19.64 -26.62 -8.43
N TYR A 950 -19.34 -27.57 -7.55
CA TYR A 950 -18.26 -28.54 -7.75
C TYR A 950 -18.67 -29.97 -7.38
N ASN A 951 -17.86 -30.90 -7.88
CA ASN A 951 -17.78 -32.28 -7.43
C ASN A 951 -16.37 -32.50 -6.87
N ARG A 952 -16.24 -32.61 -5.54
CA ARG A 952 -14.95 -32.64 -4.84
C ARG A 952 -14.46 -34.05 -4.53
#